data_AF-A0A4V2G497-F1
#
_entry.id   AF-A0A4V2G497-F1
#
_cell.length_a   1.000
_cell.length_b   1.000
_cell.length_c   1.000
_cell.angle_alpha   90.00
_cell.angle_beta   90.00
_cell.angle_gamma   90.00
#
_symmetry.space_group_name_H-M   'P 1'
#
loop_
_entity.id
_entity.type
_entity.pdbx_description
1 polymer ?
#
loop_
_entity_poly.entity_id
_entity_poly.type
_entity_poly.pdbx_seq_one_letter_code
_entity_poly.pdbx_strand_id
1 'polypeptide(L)'
;MRTMRRWGTVAGDGARAVGWLVRVCVLLVCGLGGPVAWGDVAQGQYQMPMKAAPTSVAEAIATLPDRQDAVITAMACGMELDFVSLFQGSANNEDIAAEVLGKLAWIQRHRQQVTSTTSHMDVCEFTSDITPGQICKWFDAKCASGDDTVRAAAEKDFLTKPVWTALATFTLPLRVEMIVRLPPECRDTGTQEIRILPKPRVGAPEGTAGLTFQITEKCLVAEVDAALLRIERQAKQVGTNGLPCNYWTGGTTEGDWDSTLKVLIRVAELDRRVPVLSDEARKKLNDRLIDIDGGPAQERYHLWECGNEEQSVGDPQERSDDRDGVDGFLDDLGGIAEDFGWILLLLLLVYFLFFVVPFFAAMMGGGPAAAAAVLSGVAGLVAVAAVGSLFFTIPESENHLWMINSTKYLNNQYLITHGSTGYSGDQADLREWILKELQRISQHDFIEYNSRPYARYTMVSIGNLAEFATDPDIQTGARAILEYSIAKYAVTSSEGRRLAPYRRKREAMEYVDAVWRDKSKGSPTNGLFDLILGSDHLHAVGLYFFGDSLNLPSFAGNPYAATTAGYPAQAIYYATSGYRPDEATYSLAMERTTALVHQRIHHSGWEIVSSGESFTITAGGHTTGIAKNATVDFIDEMFKKDDLGAAVPTTLMLAGAPDIKPGFGNDKPAIPRAEETRRSTLDRFLRFEGRRPVMEPTDASYDHNLCVWDGFACGVNLVIPADMGTPCMIFDARSNWYFIRSDSDACPGYKAGPVFWMALYFKRGPAIDVSDWGSVDSFGFFEIVDGSTMSFEEFRSRVLARNPGPGEPMHLSGGCAGVYVSARGSPGQRIEFSCEQVDKVDSVVQPAREDWTFAGSAPGALGVAPIQSSGNAVPIQSGGNGVIEITSAAAKRKVKLDFQRWDDPRFDTAVLP
;
A
#
# COMPACT_ATOMS: atom_id res chain seq x y z
N MET A 1 -25.46 52.76 -53.10
CA MET A 1 -25.34 52.76 -54.57
C MET A 1 -23.89 52.48 -54.96
N ARG A 2 -23.68 51.46 -55.79
CA ARG A 2 -22.65 51.33 -56.84
C ARG A 2 -21.18 51.70 -56.52
N THR A 3 -20.40 50.65 -56.29
CA THR A 3 -19.15 50.27 -57.01
C THR A 3 -18.10 51.35 -57.33
N MET A 4 -16.88 51.20 -56.82
CA MET A 4 -15.73 50.66 -57.59
C MET A 4 -14.41 50.60 -56.79
N ARG A 5 -13.75 49.42 -56.91
CA ARG A 5 -12.30 49.12 -57.03
C ARG A 5 -11.33 49.43 -55.86
N ARG A 6 -10.28 48.66 -55.57
CA ARG A 6 -9.78 47.27 -55.85
C ARG A 6 -8.39 47.17 -55.12
N TRP A 7 -7.98 45.94 -54.76
CA TRP A 7 -6.65 45.46 -54.28
C TRP A 7 -6.36 45.58 -52.75
N GLY A 8 -5.89 44.56 -52.03
CA GLY A 8 -5.25 43.31 -52.46
C GLY A 8 -5.33 42.11 -51.48
N THR A 9 -5.38 40.94 -52.12
CA THR A 9 -4.77 39.62 -51.82
C THR A 9 -4.99 38.92 -50.48
N VAL A 10 -5.81 37.87 -50.61
CA VAL A 10 -6.00 36.70 -49.75
C VAL A 10 -4.87 35.69 -49.96
N ALA A 11 -4.22 35.25 -48.89
CA ALA A 11 -3.45 34.02 -48.82
C ALA A 11 -3.72 33.39 -47.45
N GLY A 12 -4.51 32.32 -47.38
CA GLY A 12 -4.82 31.71 -46.08
C GLY A 12 -5.87 30.61 -46.03
N ASP A 13 -6.01 29.75 -47.03
CA ASP A 13 -6.92 28.58 -46.91
C ASP A 13 -6.36 27.24 -47.43
N GLY A 14 -5.06 27.17 -47.75
CA GLY A 14 -4.41 25.92 -48.18
C GLY A 14 -3.97 24.98 -47.03
N ALA A 15 -3.77 25.51 -45.81
CA ALA A 15 -3.13 24.76 -44.72
C ALA A 15 -4.11 23.91 -43.89
N ARG A 16 -5.42 24.19 -43.92
CA ARG A 16 -6.41 23.48 -43.10
C ARG A 16 -6.91 22.17 -43.73
N ALA A 17 -6.94 22.09 -45.06
CA ALA A 17 -7.40 20.89 -45.77
C ALA A 17 -6.36 19.75 -45.74
N VAL A 18 -5.07 20.08 -45.78
CA VAL A 18 -3.98 19.07 -45.71
C VAL A 18 -3.84 18.51 -44.28
N GLY A 19 -4.07 19.33 -43.25
CA GLY A 19 -4.03 18.87 -41.85
C GLY A 19 -5.16 17.88 -41.50
N TRP A 20 -6.32 17.99 -42.15
CA TRP A 20 -7.45 17.08 -41.93
C TRP A 20 -7.25 15.72 -42.63
N LEU A 21 -6.71 15.72 -43.86
CA LEU A 21 -6.39 14.50 -44.60
C LEU A 21 -5.23 13.70 -43.98
N VAL A 22 -4.22 14.37 -43.41
CA VAL A 22 -3.13 13.69 -42.68
C VAL A 22 -3.64 13.06 -41.38
N ARG A 23 -4.57 13.70 -40.66
CA ARG A 23 -5.17 13.13 -39.43
C ARG A 23 -6.06 11.91 -39.72
N VAL A 24 -6.82 11.93 -40.81
CA VAL A 24 -7.66 10.80 -41.21
C VAL A 24 -6.82 9.62 -41.75
N CYS A 25 -5.72 9.87 -42.47
CA CYS A 25 -4.81 8.82 -42.91
C CYS A 25 -3.99 8.20 -41.76
N VAL A 26 -3.59 8.99 -40.75
CA VAL A 26 -2.93 8.45 -39.54
C VAL A 26 -3.91 7.62 -38.71
N LEU A 27 -5.18 8.00 -38.61
CA LEU A 27 -6.21 7.21 -37.92
C LEU A 27 -6.58 5.92 -38.65
N LEU A 28 -6.53 5.89 -39.99
CA LEU A 28 -6.80 4.68 -40.78
C LEU A 28 -5.62 3.70 -40.85
N VAL A 29 -4.38 4.18 -40.75
CA VAL A 29 -3.19 3.31 -40.69
C VAL A 29 -2.97 2.73 -39.28
N CYS A 30 -3.41 3.42 -38.21
CA CYS A 30 -3.41 2.89 -36.85
C CYS A 30 -4.58 1.92 -36.55
N GLY A 31 -5.60 1.84 -37.43
CA GLY A 31 -6.79 1.01 -37.22
C GLY A 31 -6.70 -0.45 -37.70
N LEU A 32 -5.59 -0.85 -38.32
CA LEU A 32 -5.40 -2.23 -38.86
C LEU A 32 -4.30 -3.04 -38.17
N GLY A 33 -3.59 -2.44 -37.21
CA GLY A 33 -2.89 -3.23 -36.20
C GLY A 33 -3.93 -3.66 -35.17
N GLY A 34 -4.35 -4.92 -35.21
CA GLY A 34 -5.07 -5.49 -34.07
C GLY A 34 -4.26 -5.23 -32.79
N PRO A 35 -4.89 -5.13 -31.61
CA PRO A 35 -4.15 -5.03 -30.37
C PRO A 35 -3.21 -6.23 -30.29
N VAL A 36 -1.92 -5.99 -30.54
CA VAL A 36 -0.88 -6.91 -30.11
C VAL A 36 -1.02 -6.86 -28.60
N ALA A 37 -1.54 -7.93 -27.99
CA ALA A 37 -1.72 -7.99 -26.56
C ALA A 37 -0.33 -7.81 -25.91
N TRP A 38 -0.08 -6.66 -25.29
CA TRP A 38 1.13 -6.38 -24.51
C TRP A 38 1.07 -7.10 -23.15
N GLY A 39 0.70 -8.38 -23.16
CA GLY A 39 0.58 -9.23 -21.97
C GLY A 39 1.92 -9.69 -21.38
N ASP A 40 3.04 -9.40 -22.04
CA ASP A 40 4.32 -10.07 -21.74
C ASP A 40 5.26 -9.31 -20.79
N VAL A 41 5.00 -8.03 -20.47
CA VAL A 41 5.82 -7.30 -19.48
C VAL A 41 5.56 -7.80 -18.05
N ALA A 42 4.38 -8.36 -17.79
CA ALA A 42 4.00 -8.92 -16.49
C ALA A 42 4.74 -10.22 -16.13
N GLN A 43 5.26 -10.95 -17.12
CA GLN A 43 5.84 -12.28 -16.88
C GLN A 43 7.22 -12.21 -16.21
N GLY A 44 7.97 -11.13 -16.38
CA GLY A 44 9.26 -10.93 -15.72
C GLY A 44 9.19 -10.62 -14.23
N GLN A 45 8.00 -10.28 -13.73
CA GLN A 45 7.82 -9.82 -12.36
C GLN A 45 7.71 -11.00 -11.38
N TYR A 46 7.15 -12.15 -11.77
CA TYR A 46 6.87 -13.26 -10.85
C TYR A 46 8.07 -14.19 -10.63
N GLN A 47 8.99 -13.77 -9.78
CA GLN A 47 10.32 -14.39 -9.67
C GLN A 47 10.49 -15.29 -8.43
N MET A 48 9.64 -15.16 -7.41
CA MET A 48 9.81 -15.90 -6.16
C MET A 48 8.81 -17.06 -6.06
N PRO A 49 9.26 -18.33 -6.15
CA PRO A 49 8.38 -19.47 -5.96
C PRO A 49 7.94 -19.56 -4.50
N MET A 50 6.64 -19.74 -4.29
CA MET A 50 6.08 -20.05 -2.98
C MET A 50 6.02 -21.56 -2.80
N LYS A 51 6.22 -22.02 -1.55
CA LYS A 51 5.89 -23.41 -1.19
C LYS A 51 4.36 -23.62 -1.27
N ALA A 52 3.94 -24.88 -1.16
CA ALA A 52 2.53 -25.23 -1.05
C ALA A 52 1.87 -24.41 0.08
N ALA A 53 0.66 -23.91 -0.18
CA ALA A 53 -0.09 -23.18 0.80
C ALA A 53 -0.36 -24.07 2.02
N PRO A 54 -0.13 -23.57 3.25
CA PRO A 54 -0.42 -24.34 4.45
C PRO A 54 -1.93 -24.56 4.59
N THR A 55 -2.31 -25.74 5.07
CA THR A 55 -3.72 -26.17 5.17
C THR A 55 -4.31 -26.01 6.57
N SER A 56 -3.51 -25.56 7.53
CA SER A 56 -3.90 -25.33 8.93
C SER A 56 -3.05 -24.23 9.56
N VAL A 57 -3.52 -23.65 10.67
CA VAL A 57 -2.77 -22.65 11.44
C VAL A 57 -1.43 -23.21 11.92
N ALA A 58 -1.42 -24.44 12.43
CA ALA A 58 -0.21 -25.10 12.89
C ALA A 58 0.82 -25.27 11.76
N GLU A 59 0.38 -25.67 10.57
CA GLU A 59 1.24 -25.79 9.40
C GLU A 59 1.78 -24.42 8.95
N ALA A 60 0.95 -23.37 8.94
CA ALA A 60 1.41 -22.02 8.61
C ALA A 60 2.49 -21.55 9.57
N ILE A 61 2.28 -21.68 10.89
CA ILE A 61 3.29 -21.30 11.89
C ILE A 61 4.56 -22.13 11.71
N ALA A 62 4.44 -23.45 11.53
CA ALA A 62 5.58 -24.36 11.38
C ALA A 62 6.42 -24.09 10.12
N THR A 63 5.79 -23.63 9.04
CA THR A 63 6.44 -23.33 7.76
C THR A 63 6.88 -21.87 7.63
N LEU A 64 6.64 -21.02 8.64
CA LEU A 64 7.08 -19.62 8.62
C LEU A 64 8.61 -19.47 8.51
N PRO A 65 9.46 -20.26 9.20
CA PRO A 65 10.91 -20.21 9.01
C PRO A 65 11.33 -20.48 7.55
N ASP A 66 10.62 -21.35 6.84
CA ASP A 66 10.91 -21.61 5.42
C ASP A 66 10.61 -20.39 4.54
N ARG A 67 9.50 -19.69 4.82
CA ARG A 67 9.14 -18.45 4.12
C ARG A 67 10.12 -17.34 4.45
N GLN A 68 10.56 -17.26 5.71
CA GLN A 68 11.62 -16.35 6.16
C GLN A 68 12.92 -16.59 5.39
N ASP A 69 13.36 -17.84 5.27
CA ASP A 69 14.55 -18.22 4.52
C ASP A 69 14.44 -17.89 3.04
N ALA A 70 13.28 -18.14 2.45
CA ALA A 70 13.05 -17.84 1.05
C ALA A 70 13.12 -16.31 0.78
N VAL A 71 12.52 -15.47 1.64
CA VAL A 71 12.57 -14.00 1.51
C VAL A 71 13.99 -13.48 1.70
N ILE A 72 14.68 -13.91 2.75
CA ILE A 72 16.05 -13.46 3.04
C ILE A 72 17.00 -13.88 1.91
N THR A 73 16.92 -15.12 1.44
CA THR A 73 17.76 -15.63 0.34
C THR A 73 17.47 -14.91 -0.97
N ALA A 74 16.20 -14.65 -1.28
CA ALA A 74 15.81 -13.87 -2.46
C ALA A 74 16.42 -12.45 -2.41
N MET A 75 16.33 -11.74 -1.27
CA MET A 75 16.93 -10.42 -1.13
C MET A 75 18.46 -10.45 -1.14
N ALA A 76 19.08 -11.48 -0.56
CA ALA A 76 20.54 -11.56 -0.44
C ALA A 76 21.25 -11.89 -1.76
N CYS A 77 20.70 -12.81 -2.56
CA CYS A 77 21.32 -13.23 -3.82
C CYS A 77 20.38 -13.36 -5.02
N GLY A 78 19.06 -13.34 -4.82
CA GLY A 78 18.10 -13.38 -5.93
C GLY A 78 17.92 -12.06 -6.68
N MET A 79 18.14 -10.94 -5.98
CA MET A 79 18.03 -9.56 -6.49
C MET A 79 19.38 -9.00 -6.97
N GLU A 80 20.37 -9.85 -7.23
CA GLU A 80 21.75 -9.42 -7.46
C GLU A 80 21.94 -8.48 -8.66
N LEU A 81 21.11 -8.63 -9.72
CA LEU A 81 21.17 -7.69 -10.83
C LEU A 81 20.65 -6.29 -10.45
N ASP A 82 19.62 -6.21 -9.62
CA ASP A 82 19.09 -4.94 -9.18
C ASP A 82 20.09 -4.28 -8.21
N PHE A 83 20.68 -5.07 -7.30
CA PHE A 83 21.76 -4.62 -6.40
C PHE A 83 22.93 -3.99 -7.12
N VAL A 84 23.54 -4.67 -8.09
CA VAL A 84 24.68 -4.09 -8.79
C VAL A 84 24.27 -2.83 -9.56
N SER A 85 23.06 -2.79 -10.15
CA SER A 85 22.57 -1.59 -10.82
C SER A 85 22.43 -0.42 -9.85
N LEU A 86 21.87 -0.64 -8.67
CA LEU A 86 21.68 0.36 -7.62
C LEU A 86 23.03 0.82 -7.04
N PHE A 87 23.91 -0.13 -6.74
CA PHE A 87 25.27 0.09 -6.24
C PHE A 87 26.10 0.98 -7.18
N GLN A 88 25.91 0.87 -8.49
CA GLN A 88 26.59 1.72 -9.47
C GLN A 88 25.99 3.11 -9.61
N GLY A 89 24.67 3.23 -9.48
CA GLY A 89 23.91 4.46 -9.76
C GLY A 89 24.02 5.56 -8.72
N SER A 90 24.98 5.49 -7.77
CA SER A 90 25.05 6.36 -6.59
C SER A 90 23.73 6.41 -5.81
N ALA A 91 23.00 5.29 -5.78
CA ALA A 91 21.65 5.25 -5.22
C ALA A 91 21.70 5.51 -3.71
N ASN A 92 21.13 6.63 -3.29
CA ASN A 92 20.81 7.00 -1.91
C ASN A 92 19.32 6.77 -1.64
N ASN A 93 18.83 5.57 -1.96
CA ASN A 93 17.42 5.22 -1.88
C ASN A 93 17.17 4.04 -0.93
N GLU A 94 15.91 3.83 -0.61
CA GLU A 94 15.46 2.74 0.26
C GLU A 94 15.80 1.36 -0.31
N ASP A 95 15.74 1.19 -1.63
CA ASP A 95 15.90 -0.12 -2.28
C ASP A 95 17.30 -0.72 -2.01
N ILE A 96 18.38 0.07 -2.17
CA ILE A 96 19.74 -0.41 -1.86
C ILE A 96 19.89 -0.74 -0.37
N ALA A 97 19.24 0.01 0.53
CA ALA A 97 19.26 -0.27 1.95
C ALA A 97 18.52 -1.57 2.30
N ALA A 98 17.41 -1.87 1.60
CA ALA A 98 16.65 -3.11 1.78
C ALA A 98 17.42 -4.34 1.31
N GLU A 99 18.21 -4.22 0.24
CA GLU A 99 19.12 -5.28 -0.21
C GLU A 99 20.29 -5.48 0.74
N VAL A 100 20.89 -4.40 1.25
CA VAL A 100 21.89 -4.46 2.33
C VAL A 100 21.33 -5.21 3.54
N LEU A 101 20.08 -4.90 3.94
CA LEU A 101 19.38 -5.61 5.02
C LEU A 101 19.24 -7.11 4.73
N GLY A 102 18.84 -7.48 3.51
CA GLY A 102 18.72 -8.89 3.10
C GLY A 102 20.04 -9.65 3.17
N LYS A 103 21.11 -9.07 2.62
CA LYS A 103 22.46 -9.63 2.63
C LYS A 103 22.99 -9.77 4.07
N LEU A 104 22.84 -8.74 4.90
CA LEU A 104 23.20 -8.78 6.33
C LEU A 104 22.48 -9.90 7.08
N ALA A 105 21.15 -9.98 6.93
CA ALA A 105 20.33 -10.97 7.61
C ALA A 105 20.68 -12.41 7.21
N TRP A 106 20.99 -12.63 5.92
CA TRP A 106 21.48 -13.92 5.44
C TRP A 106 22.78 -14.31 6.15
N ILE A 107 23.77 -13.40 6.21
CA ILE A 107 25.06 -13.66 6.86
C ILE A 107 24.87 -14.01 8.35
N GLN A 108 24.08 -13.23 9.08
CA GLN A 108 23.83 -13.46 10.51
C GLN A 108 23.24 -14.84 10.78
N ARG A 109 22.24 -15.24 9.99
CA ARG A 109 21.56 -16.52 10.16
C ARG A 109 22.49 -17.70 9.89
N HIS A 110 23.31 -17.62 8.84
CA HIS A 110 24.24 -18.71 8.50
C HIS A 110 25.35 -18.84 9.55
N ARG A 111 25.90 -17.71 10.04
CA ARG A 111 26.89 -17.73 11.15
C ARG A 111 26.36 -18.41 12.41
N GLN A 112 25.08 -18.25 12.73
CA GLN A 112 24.45 -18.92 13.87
C GLN A 112 24.36 -20.45 13.68
N GLN A 113 24.10 -20.92 12.46
CA GLN A 113 23.97 -22.35 12.14
C GLN A 113 25.31 -23.09 12.11
N VAL A 114 26.41 -22.46 11.69
CA VAL A 114 27.75 -23.08 11.54
C VAL A 114 28.36 -23.58 12.85
N THR A 115 27.79 -23.23 14.01
CA THR A 115 28.19 -23.81 15.30
C THR A 115 27.96 -25.33 15.40
N SER A 116 27.24 -25.97 14.45
CA SER A 116 27.06 -27.42 14.38
C SER A 116 28.02 -28.13 13.40
N THR A 117 29.25 -28.44 13.84
CA THR A 117 30.23 -29.50 13.40
C THR A 117 30.45 -29.92 11.93
N THR A 118 29.74 -29.44 10.91
CA THR A 118 29.96 -29.78 9.50
C THR A 118 30.24 -28.53 8.68
N SER A 119 31.51 -28.35 8.32
CA SER A 119 32.03 -27.30 7.43
C SER A 119 31.55 -27.52 5.98
N HIS A 120 30.32 -27.14 5.68
CA HIS A 120 29.92 -26.86 4.30
C HIS A 120 30.32 -25.41 3.97
N MET A 121 30.84 -25.16 2.77
CA MET A 121 31.01 -23.79 2.27
C MET A 121 29.61 -23.23 2.01
N ASP A 122 29.16 -22.32 2.87
CA ASP A 122 27.84 -21.72 2.78
C ASP A 122 27.82 -20.67 1.66
N VAL A 123 27.12 -21.04 0.58
CA VAL A 123 26.91 -20.19 -0.59
C VAL A 123 25.42 -19.83 -0.63
N CYS A 124 25.12 -18.53 -0.72
CA CYS A 124 23.76 -18.07 -1.00
C CYS A 124 23.42 -18.47 -2.43
N GLU A 125 22.45 -19.37 -2.60
CA GLU A 125 22.00 -19.81 -3.91
C GLU A 125 20.56 -19.37 -4.16
N PHE A 126 20.31 -18.69 -5.29
CA PHE A 126 18.97 -18.37 -5.73
C PHE A 126 18.86 -18.45 -7.26
N THR A 127 17.78 -19.03 -7.79
CA THR A 127 17.50 -19.02 -9.23
C THR A 127 16.39 -18.03 -9.54
N SER A 128 16.71 -16.95 -10.26
CA SER A 128 15.76 -15.96 -10.76
C SER A 128 15.54 -16.13 -12.26
N ASP A 129 14.32 -15.86 -12.71
CA ASP A 129 13.98 -15.86 -14.13
C ASP A 129 14.04 -14.41 -14.64
N ILE A 130 14.92 -14.20 -15.61
CA ILE A 130 15.31 -12.86 -16.03
C ILE A 130 14.85 -12.60 -17.46
N THR A 131 14.26 -11.43 -17.65
CA THR A 131 13.79 -10.98 -18.96
C THR A 131 14.95 -10.44 -19.82
N PRO A 132 14.80 -10.46 -21.14
CA PRO A 132 15.75 -9.80 -22.03
C PRO A 132 15.95 -8.32 -21.72
N GLY A 133 14.89 -7.62 -21.31
CA GLY A 133 14.96 -6.20 -20.96
C GLY A 133 15.84 -5.93 -19.73
N GLN A 134 15.70 -6.76 -18.67
CA GLN A 134 16.56 -6.68 -17.48
C GLN A 134 18.02 -6.86 -17.84
N ILE A 135 18.35 -7.85 -18.67
CA ILE A 135 19.73 -8.08 -19.13
C ILE A 135 20.19 -6.96 -20.08
N CYS A 136 19.32 -6.46 -20.95
CA CYS A 136 19.70 -5.43 -21.91
C CYS A 136 20.22 -4.17 -21.24
N LYS A 137 19.60 -3.75 -20.11
CA LYS A 137 20.02 -2.57 -19.33
C LYS A 137 21.51 -2.61 -18.93
N TRP A 138 22.10 -3.78 -18.86
CA TRP A 138 23.52 -3.96 -18.51
C TRP A 138 24.48 -3.75 -19.66
N PHE A 139 24.04 -4.04 -20.88
CA PHE A 139 24.87 -4.01 -22.08
C PHE A 139 24.57 -2.82 -22.99
N ASP A 140 23.41 -2.18 -22.83
CA ASP A 140 22.97 -1.06 -23.66
C ASP A 140 22.26 0.00 -22.81
N ALA A 141 22.87 1.18 -22.70
CA ALA A 141 22.30 2.30 -21.96
C ALA A 141 20.92 2.73 -22.51
N LYS A 142 20.60 2.45 -23.78
CA LYS A 142 19.28 2.75 -24.35
C LYS A 142 18.18 1.87 -23.75
N CYS A 143 18.51 0.69 -23.24
CA CYS A 143 17.56 -0.14 -22.51
C CYS A 143 17.23 0.40 -21.11
N ALA A 144 18.07 1.31 -20.58
CA ALA A 144 17.79 2.06 -19.36
C ALA A 144 17.07 3.41 -19.64
N SER A 145 16.72 3.69 -20.90
CA SER A 145 16.01 4.92 -21.28
C SER A 145 14.65 5.03 -20.58
N GLY A 146 14.33 6.23 -20.10
CA GLY A 146 12.98 6.58 -19.64
C GLY A 146 11.96 6.74 -20.77
N ASP A 147 12.41 6.87 -22.01
CA ASP A 147 11.56 6.84 -23.20
C ASP A 147 11.25 5.39 -23.60
N ASP A 148 9.98 4.99 -23.48
CA ASP A 148 9.48 3.66 -23.80
C ASP A 148 9.76 3.22 -25.23
N THR A 149 9.72 4.15 -26.19
CA THR A 149 9.97 3.83 -27.60
C THR A 149 11.43 3.52 -27.85
N VAL A 150 12.33 4.29 -27.22
CA VAL A 150 13.78 4.05 -27.28
C VAL A 150 14.12 2.74 -26.57
N ARG A 151 13.56 2.53 -25.39
CA ARG A 151 13.76 1.32 -24.58
C ARG A 151 13.30 0.08 -25.34
N ALA A 152 12.04 0.04 -25.79
CA ALA A 152 11.48 -1.11 -26.52
C ALA A 152 12.25 -1.42 -27.82
N ALA A 153 12.69 -0.38 -28.54
CA ALA A 153 13.52 -0.56 -29.74
C ALA A 153 14.90 -1.16 -29.40
N ALA A 154 15.53 -0.71 -28.31
CA ALA A 154 16.81 -1.22 -27.85
C ALA A 154 16.70 -2.67 -27.32
N GLU A 155 15.64 -2.99 -26.58
CA GLU A 155 15.39 -4.36 -26.11
C GLU A 155 15.18 -5.32 -27.29
N LYS A 156 14.42 -4.89 -28.30
CA LYS A 156 14.23 -5.67 -29.53
C LYS A 156 15.54 -5.87 -30.31
N ASP A 157 16.37 -4.83 -30.42
CA ASP A 157 17.70 -4.93 -31.05
C ASP A 157 18.61 -5.89 -30.26
N PHE A 158 18.58 -5.82 -28.93
CA PHE A 158 19.37 -6.66 -28.03
C PHE A 158 19.10 -8.16 -28.21
N LEU A 159 17.84 -8.55 -28.45
CA LEU A 159 17.47 -9.94 -28.75
C LEU A 159 18.19 -10.52 -29.98
N THR A 160 18.68 -9.67 -30.88
CA THR A 160 19.43 -10.10 -32.07
C THR A 160 20.94 -10.11 -31.86
N LYS A 161 21.44 -9.55 -30.75
CA LYS A 161 22.87 -9.41 -30.49
C LYS A 161 23.48 -10.77 -30.11
N PRO A 162 24.73 -11.05 -30.55
CA PRO A 162 25.44 -12.27 -30.16
C PRO A 162 25.56 -12.46 -28.65
N VAL A 163 25.51 -11.38 -27.85
CA VAL A 163 25.54 -11.45 -26.39
C VAL A 163 24.30 -12.15 -25.84
N TRP A 164 23.10 -11.91 -26.38
CA TRP A 164 21.88 -12.59 -25.95
C TRP A 164 21.92 -14.07 -26.34
N THR A 165 22.29 -14.36 -27.59
CA THR A 165 22.49 -15.75 -28.06
C THR A 165 23.58 -16.47 -27.26
N ALA A 166 24.66 -15.75 -26.92
CA ALA A 166 25.70 -16.26 -26.04
C ALA A 166 25.14 -16.50 -24.65
N LEU A 167 24.36 -15.61 -24.03
CA LEU A 167 23.76 -15.84 -22.72
C LEU A 167 22.82 -17.05 -22.68
N ALA A 168 22.08 -17.29 -23.75
CA ALA A 168 21.27 -18.50 -23.92
C ALA A 168 22.11 -19.80 -23.96
N THR A 169 23.43 -19.70 -24.21
CA THR A 169 24.33 -20.84 -24.41
C THR A 169 25.53 -20.88 -23.45
N PHE A 170 25.94 -19.74 -22.88
CA PHE A 170 27.17 -19.42 -22.13
C PHE A 170 26.98 -18.10 -21.35
N THR A 171 26.98 -18.18 -20.01
CA THR A 171 26.72 -17.04 -19.12
C THR A 171 27.95 -16.17 -18.83
N LEU A 172 29.08 -16.46 -19.46
CA LEU A 172 30.38 -15.83 -19.18
C LEU A 172 30.39 -14.30 -19.39
N PRO A 173 29.78 -13.72 -20.45
CA PRO A 173 29.84 -12.26 -20.67
C PRO A 173 29.14 -11.46 -19.55
N LEU A 174 27.95 -11.89 -19.11
CA LEU A 174 27.24 -11.25 -18.01
C LEU A 174 27.98 -11.41 -16.69
N ARG A 175 28.51 -12.60 -16.42
CA ARG A 175 29.33 -12.83 -15.23
C ARG A 175 30.55 -11.90 -15.19
N VAL A 176 31.28 -11.76 -16.29
CA VAL A 176 32.45 -10.86 -16.38
C VAL A 176 32.03 -9.41 -16.12
N GLU A 177 30.94 -8.96 -16.75
CA GLU A 177 30.43 -7.61 -16.57
C GLU A 177 30.01 -7.34 -15.11
N MET A 178 29.31 -8.28 -14.47
CA MET A 178 28.93 -8.18 -13.05
C MET A 178 30.15 -8.10 -12.12
N ILE A 179 31.11 -9.01 -12.26
CA ILE A 179 32.29 -9.10 -11.38
C ILE A 179 33.15 -7.83 -11.45
N VAL A 180 33.23 -7.17 -12.61
CA VAL A 180 33.96 -5.90 -12.76
C VAL A 180 33.29 -4.77 -12.00
N ARG A 181 31.96 -4.81 -11.82
CA ARG A 181 31.15 -3.78 -11.18
C ARG A 181 31.01 -3.97 -9.66
N LEU A 182 31.22 -5.19 -9.19
CA LEU A 182 31.24 -5.56 -7.78
C LEU A 182 32.54 -5.15 -7.06
N PRO A 183 32.53 -5.15 -5.71
CA PRO A 183 33.73 -4.92 -4.90
C PRO A 183 34.89 -5.85 -5.29
N PRO A 184 36.16 -5.40 -5.21
CA PRO A 184 37.32 -6.22 -5.56
C PRO A 184 37.40 -7.56 -4.81
N GLU A 185 36.91 -7.59 -3.59
CA GLU A 185 36.84 -8.76 -2.71
C GLU A 185 35.95 -9.87 -3.27
N CYS A 186 35.08 -9.59 -4.25
CA CYS A 186 34.25 -10.56 -4.96
C CYS A 186 34.92 -11.13 -6.23
N ARG A 187 36.15 -10.71 -6.57
CA ARG A 187 36.84 -11.08 -7.82
C ARG A 187 37.78 -12.27 -7.70
N ASP A 188 38.01 -12.83 -6.51
CA ASP A 188 39.01 -13.88 -6.30
C ASP A 188 38.55 -15.22 -6.93
N THR A 189 39.12 -15.51 -8.11
CA THR A 189 38.67 -16.50 -9.12
C THR A 189 38.73 -17.98 -8.71
N GLY A 190 39.12 -18.32 -7.48
CA GLY A 190 39.30 -19.71 -7.03
C GLY A 190 38.24 -20.25 -6.08
N THR A 191 37.51 -19.39 -5.36
CA THR A 191 36.54 -19.79 -4.32
C THR A 191 35.25 -18.97 -4.31
N GLN A 192 35.16 -17.95 -5.17
CA GLN A 192 34.02 -17.04 -5.26
C GLN A 192 33.36 -17.21 -6.61
N GLU A 193 32.22 -17.89 -6.63
CA GLU A 193 31.62 -18.29 -7.88
C GLU A 193 30.18 -17.82 -7.96
N ILE A 194 29.99 -16.59 -8.46
CA ILE A 194 28.72 -16.22 -9.12
C ILE A 194 28.58 -17.16 -10.33
N ARG A 195 28.07 -18.37 -10.08
CA ARG A 195 27.77 -19.39 -11.07
C ARG A 195 26.41 -19.11 -11.67
N ILE A 196 26.40 -18.26 -12.68
CA ILE A 196 25.24 -18.11 -13.54
C ILE A 196 25.08 -19.39 -14.35
N LEU A 197 24.21 -20.30 -13.91
CA LEU A 197 23.90 -21.52 -14.64
C LEU A 197 22.61 -21.31 -15.43
N PRO A 198 22.62 -21.44 -16.77
CA PRO A 198 21.39 -21.47 -17.54
C PRO A 198 20.67 -22.78 -17.19
N LYS A 199 19.54 -22.69 -16.50
CA LYS A 199 18.64 -23.83 -16.32
C LYS A 199 17.49 -23.67 -17.31
N PRO A 200 17.32 -24.58 -18.29
CA PRO A 200 16.07 -24.70 -19.00
C PRO A 200 15.01 -25.08 -17.96
N ARG A 201 14.18 -24.13 -17.55
CA ARG A 201 12.98 -24.45 -16.77
C ARG A 201 11.92 -24.88 -17.74
N VAL A 202 11.41 -26.10 -17.54
CA VAL A 202 10.26 -26.60 -18.28
C VAL A 202 9.09 -25.65 -18.00
N GLY A 203 8.72 -24.87 -19.02
CA GLY A 203 7.62 -23.91 -19.00
C GLY A 203 7.99 -22.43 -18.84
N ALA A 204 9.27 -22.07 -18.67
CA ALA A 204 9.72 -20.67 -18.71
C ALA A 204 9.09 -19.91 -19.89
N PRO A 205 8.58 -18.68 -19.71
CA PRO A 205 8.01 -17.93 -20.81
C PRO A 205 9.03 -17.80 -21.95
N GLU A 206 8.56 -17.91 -23.19
CA GLU A 206 9.44 -17.81 -24.36
C GLU A 206 10.27 -16.52 -24.28
N GLY A 207 11.59 -16.67 -24.26
CA GLY A 207 12.53 -15.55 -24.18
C GLY A 207 13.02 -15.17 -22.77
N THR A 208 12.66 -15.89 -21.71
CA THR A 208 13.28 -15.70 -20.38
C THR A 208 14.51 -16.60 -20.19
N ALA A 209 15.47 -16.15 -19.35
CA ALA A 209 16.65 -16.90 -18.96
C ALA A 209 16.65 -17.17 -17.46
N GLY A 210 16.63 -18.44 -17.06
CA GLY A 210 16.80 -18.84 -15.67
C GLY A 210 18.26 -18.71 -15.26
N LEU A 211 18.58 -17.73 -14.42
CA LEU A 211 19.92 -17.48 -13.89
C LEU A 211 19.98 -17.92 -12.44
N THR A 212 20.96 -18.77 -12.11
CA THR A 212 21.28 -19.08 -10.71
C THR A 212 22.38 -18.14 -10.23
N PHE A 213 22.21 -17.49 -9.09
CA PHE A 213 23.24 -16.74 -8.41
C PHE A 213 23.77 -17.59 -7.27
N GLN A 214 25.08 -17.65 -7.14
CA GLN A 214 25.78 -18.34 -6.07
C GLN A 214 26.77 -17.33 -5.47
N ILE A 215 26.48 -16.82 -4.28
CA ILE A 215 27.28 -15.74 -3.66
C ILE A 215 27.81 -16.22 -2.32
N THR A 216 29.13 -16.20 -2.17
CA THR A 216 29.79 -16.61 -0.92
C THR A 216 29.54 -15.57 0.18
N GLU A 217 29.52 -16.01 1.45
CA GLU A 217 29.46 -15.10 2.61
C GLU A 217 30.48 -13.95 2.52
N LYS A 218 31.74 -14.23 2.16
CA LYS A 218 32.80 -13.20 2.04
C LYS A 218 32.44 -12.09 1.04
N CYS A 219 31.83 -12.46 -0.09
CA CYS A 219 31.40 -11.48 -1.10
C CYS A 219 30.16 -10.71 -0.62
N LEU A 220 29.19 -11.36 0.02
CA LEU A 220 28.05 -10.67 0.62
C LEU A 220 28.47 -9.63 1.67
N VAL A 221 29.45 -9.95 2.52
CA VAL A 221 30.03 -9.00 3.49
C VAL A 221 30.65 -7.80 2.77
N ALA A 222 31.44 -8.05 1.72
CA ALA A 222 32.08 -6.99 0.95
C ALA A 222 31.08 -6.10 0.21
N GLU A 223 30.01 -6.68 -0.33
CA GLU A 223 28.90 -5.97 -0.97
C GLU A 223 28.17 -5.07 0.03
N VAL A 224 27.85 -5.58 1.22
CA VAL A 224 27.22 -4.81 2.30
C VAL A 224 28.09 -3.64 2.72
N ASP A 225 29.37 -3.89 3.03
CA ASP A 225 30.31 -2.86 3.46
C ASP A 225 30.50 -1.80 2.38
N ALA A 226 30.77 -2.21 1.14
CA ALA A 226 30.97 -1.28 0.04
C ALA A 226 29.70 -0.46 -0.27
N ALA A 227 28.51 -1.06 -0.16
CA ALA A 227 27.26 -0.33 -0.37
C ALA A 227 27.07 0.74 0.71
N LEU A 228 27.23 0.39 1.99
CA LEU A 228 27.13 1.35 3.10
C LEU A 228 28.15 2.50 2.98
N LEU A 229 29.38 2.20 2.54
CA LEU A 229 30.40 3.23 2.33
C LEU A 229 30.09 4.18 1.16
N ARG A 230 29.24 3.77 0.22
CA ARG A 230 28.83 4.57 -0.94
C ARG A 230 27.50 5.29 -0.77
N ILE A 231 26.63 4.82 0.11
CA ILE A 231 25.40 5.54 0.44
C ILE A 231 25.77 6.91 1.02
N GLU A 232 25.09 7.95 0.57
CA GLU A 232 25.22 9.32 1.07
C GLU A 232 23.86 9.99 1.00
N ARG A 233 23.51 10.83 1.98
CA ARG A 233 22.26 11.59 1.97
C ARG A 233 22.10 12.46 0.72
N GLN A 234 23.20 13.05 0.23
CA GLN A 234 23.20 14.07 -0.83
C GLN A 234 22.30 15.27 -0.44
N ALA A 235 21.53 15.81 -1.38
CA ALA A 235 20.62 16.94 -1.14
C ALA A 235 19.27 16.53 -0.52
N LYS A 236 19.04 15.22 -0.31
CA LYS A 236 17.79 14.73 0.23
C LYS A 236 17.62 15.14 1.69
N GLN A 237 16.47 15.67 2.04
CA GLN A 237 16.05 16.01 3.38
C GLN A 237 15.13 14.90 3.92
N VAL A 238 14.95 14.85 5.24
CA VAL A 238 13.90 14.02 5.83
C VAL A 238 12.56 14.72 5.70
N GLY A 239 11.49 13.95 5.50
CA GLY A 239 10.14 14.49 5.29
C GLY A 239 9.69 14.43 3.84
N THR A 240 8.48 14.95 3.59
CA THR A 240 7.80 14.74 2.31
C THR A 240 8.58 15.38 1.14
N ASN A 241 8.73 14.63 0.04
CA ASN A 241 9.36 15.14 -1.17
C ASN A 241 8.46 16.10 -1.98
N GLY A 242 9.08 17.10 -2.61
CA GLY A 242 8.42 18.02 -3.53
C GLY A 242 7.55 19.08 -2.86
N LEU A 243 7.69 19.26 -1.54
CA LEU A 243 6.96 20.29 -0.81
C LEU A 243 7.49 21.66 -1.19
N PRO A 244 6.61 22.66 -1.42
CA PRO A 244 7.03 24.04 -1.56
C PRO A 244 7.78 24.47 -0.31
N CYS A 245 9.01 24.97 -0.50
CA CYS A 245 9.81 25.57 0.54
C CYS A 245 10.47 26.84 -0.02
N ASN A 246 10.96 27.72 0.85
CA ASN A 246 11.55 28.99 0.43
C ASN A 246 10.65 29.73 -0.58
N TYR A 247 9.38 29.99 -0.22
CA TYR A 247 8.33 30.53 -1.12
C TYR A 247 8.79 31.63 -2.10
N TRP A 248 9.72 32.49 -1.68
CA TRP A 248 10.27 33.59 -2.50
C TRP A 248 11.20 33.15 -3.65
N THR A 249 11.87 32.00 -3.53
CA THR A 249 12.76 31.45 -4.56
C THR A 249 12.10 30.37 -5.40
N GLY A 250 10.89 29.94 -5.02
CA GLY A 250 10.16 28.86 -5.70
C GLY A 250 10.82 27.50 -5.53
N GLY A 251 11.51 27.28 -4.41
CA GLY A 251 12.15 26.00 -4.09
C GLY A 251 11.15 24.88 -3.83
N THR A 252 11.59 23.65 -4.04
CA THR A 252 10.91 22.45 -3.56
C THR A 252 11.90 21.60 -2.77
N THR A 253 11.45 20.95 -1.71
CA THR A 253 12.26 19.99 -0.98
C THR A 253 12.58 18.77 -1.86
N GLU A 254 13.84 18.33 -1.86
CA GLU A 254 14.17 16.97 -2.28
C GLU A 254 14.08 16.13 -1.00
N GLY A 255 12.99 15.38 -0.81
CA GLY A 255 12.67 14.71 0.46
C GLY A 255 13.02 13.22 0.48
N ASP A 256 12.27 12.49 1.33
CA ASP A 256 12.26 11.03 1.44
C ASP A 256 13.55 10.38 1.97
N TRP A 257 14.50 11.12 2.54
CA TRP A 257 15.68 10.51 3.16
C TRP A 257 15.32 9.56 4.30
N ASP A 258 14.25 9.86 5.03
CA ASP A 258 13.73 9.05 6.14
C ASP A 258 13.23 7.66 5.69
N SER A 259 12.85 7.50 4.41
CA SER A 259 12.55 6.17 3.84
C SER A 259 13.74 5.23 3.89
N THR A 260 14.94 5.74 3.58
CA THR A 260 16.22 5.04 3.67
C THR A 260 16.65 4.86 5.12
N LEU A 261 16.55 5.91 5.94
CA LEU A 261 16.92 5.88 7.36
C LEU A 261 16.20 4.77 8.15
N LYS A 262 14.89 4.61 7.92
CA LYS A 262 14.07 3.54 8.51
C LYS A 262 14.69 2.15 8.30
N VAL A 263 15.34 1.92 7.16
CA VAL A 263 16.00 0.65 6.85
C VAL A 263 17.41 0.61 7.47
N LEU A 264 18.15 1.70 7.37
CA LEU A 264 19.51 1.80 7.92
C LEU A 264 19.55 1.65 9.45
N ILE A 265 18.57 2.20 10.18
CA ILE A 265 18.47 1.99 11.63
C ILE A 265 18.25 0.51 11.96
N ARG A 266 17.48 -0.22 11.14
CA ARG A 266 17.31 -1.67 11.28
C ARG A 266 18.61 -2.44 10.98
N VAL A 267 19.34 -2.05 9.95
CA VAL A 267 20.69 -2.60 9.64
C VAL A 267 21.62 -2.40 10.83
N ALA A 268 21.65 -1.19 11.42
CA ALA A 268 22.47 -0.89 12.58
C ALA A 268 22.07 -1.73 13.80
N GLU A 269 20.77 -1.82 14.12
CA GLU A 269 20.27 -2.63 15.24
C GLU A 269 20.57 -4.12 15.08
N LEU A 270 20.47 -4.65 13.86
CA LEU A 270 20.85 -6.04 13.58
C LEU A 270 22.36 -6.24 13.76
N ASP A 271 23.21 -5.36 13.21
CA ASP A 271 24.68 -5.45 13.37
C ASP A 271 25.10 -5.34 14.85
N ARG A 272 24.43 -4.48 15.64
CA ARG A 272 24.66 -4.35 17.09
C ARG A 272 24.38 -5.67 17.84
N ARG A 273 23.39 -6.45 17.41
CA ARG A 273 23.07 -7.77 18.01
C ARG A 273 24.04 -8.85 17.58
N VAL A 274 24.36 -8.92 16.29
CA VAL A 274 25.28 -9.91 15.72
C VAL A 274 26.20 -9.18 14.72
N PRO A 275 27.40 -8.77 15.16
CA PRO A 275 28.31 -7.99 14.32
C PRO A 275 28.69 -8.73 13.03
N VAL A 276 28.45 -8.07 11.91
CA VAL A 276 28.78 -8.52 10.56
C VAL A 276 29.59 -7.46 9.80
N LEU A 277 29.25 -6.19 9.98
CA LEU A 277 29.89 -5.06 9.30
C LEU A 277 31.36 -4.92 9.69
N SER A 278 32.19 -4.44 8.75
CA SER A 278 33.51 -3.93 9.13
C SER A 278 33.39 -2.69 10.03
N ASP A 279 34.45 -2.40 10.78
CA ASP A 279 34.48 -1.22 11.66
C ASP A 279 34.28 0.08 10.89
N GLU A 280 34.80 0.16 9.65
CA GLU A 280 34.64 1.34 8.79
C GLU A 280 33.19 1.52 8.33
N ALA A 281 32.55 0.45 7.84
CA ALA A 281 31.15 0.49 7.43
C ALA A 281 30.21 0.77 8.62
N ARG A 282 30.47 0.15 9.78
CA ARG A 282 29.74 0.42 11.03
C ARG A 282 29.89 1.87 11.46
N LYS A 283 31.11 2.42 11.41
CA LYS A 283 31.37 3.82 11.74
C LYS A 283 30.63 4.75 10.79
N LYS A 284 30.73 4.53 9.48
CA LYS A 284 29.99 5.31 8.47
C LYS A 284 28.48 5.27 8.72
N LEU A 285 27.93 4.08 8.98
CA LEU A 285 26.51 3.87 9.23
C LEU A 285 26.03 4.69 10.43
N ASN A 286 26.68 4.54 11.59
CA ASN A 286 26.27 5.23 12.81
C ASN A 286 26.58 6.73 12.76
N ASP A 287 27.76 7.13 12.30
CA ASP A 287 28.23 8.51 12.46
C ASP A 287 27.80 9.43 11.31
N ARG A 288 27.46 8.89 10.14
CA ARG A 288 27.25 9.69 8.92
C ARG A 288 25.96 9.38 8.17
N LEU A 289 25.37 8.20 8.35
CA LEU A 289 24.15 7.83 7.64
C LEU A 289 22.91 7.93 8.50
N ILE A 290 22.96 7.50 9.76
CA ILE A 290 21.87 7.71 10.73
C ILE A 290 22.06 9.10 11.33
N ASP A 291 21.60 10.09 10.59
CA ASP A 291 21.95 11.50 10.78
C ASP A 291 20.82 12.36 11.36
N ILE A 292 19.95 11.74 12.16
CA ILE A 292 18.88 12.39 12.92
C ILE A 292 18.86 11.88 14.36
N ASP A 293 18.65 12.79 15.31
CA ASP A 293 18.50 12.53 16.73
C ASP A 293 17.64 13.64 17.40
N GLY A 294 17.72 13.79 18.72
CA GLY A 294 16.96 14.81 19.43
C GLY A 294 15.46 14.49 19.57
N GLY A 295 14.64 15.51 19.85
CA GLY A 295 13.21 15.36 20.19
C GLY A 295 12.30 15.04 19.00
N PRO A 296 10.98 14.97 19.23
CA PRO A 296 9.99 14.75 18.18
C PRO A 296 10.13 15.72 17.01
N ALA A 297 10.00 15.20 15.79
CA ALA A 297 9.97 15.98 14.56
C ALA A 297 8.80 16.96 14.55
N GLN A 298 8.96 18.05 13.80
CA GLN A 298 7.90 19.02 13.59
C GLN A 298 6.77 18.37 12.78
N GLU A 299 5.55 18.39 13.31
CA GLU A 299 4.35 17.89 12.61
C GLU A 299 3.84 18.86 11.55
N ARG A 300 4.25 20.12 11.65
CA ARG A 300 3.87 21.22 10.78
C ARG A 300 5.08 22.14 10.64
N TYR A 301 5.40 22.52 9.42
CA TYR A 301 6.48 23.45 9.13
C TYR A 301 5.94 24.59 8.28
N HIS A 302 6.63 25.71 8.33
CA HIS A 302 6.24 26.93 7.65
C HIS A 302 6.68 26.93 6.17
N LEU A 303 6.00 27.70 5.30
CA LEU A 303 6.34 27.77 3.86
C LEU A 303 7.76 28.29 3.54
N TRP A 304 8.44 28.89 4.50
CA TRP A 304 9.84 29.31 4.35
C TRP A 304 10.83 28.30 4.92
N GLU A 305 10.38 27.34 5.71
CA GLU A 305 11.18 26.22 6.18
C GLU A 305 11.15 25.10 5.13
N CYS A 306 12.23 24.31 5.01
CA CYS A 306 12.29 23.16 4.12
C CYS A 306 11.95 21.85 4.85
N GLY A 307 11.02 21.92 5.80
CA GLY A 307 10.62 20.79 6.62
C GLY A 307 11.63 20.49 7.73
N ASN A 308 11.80 19.20 8.04
CA ASN A 308 12.75 18.75 9.06
C ASN A 308 14.17 18.74 8.44
N GLU A 309 14.89 19.86 8.50
CA GLU A 309 16.22 20.04 7.88
C GLU A 309 17.39 19.43 8.68
N GLU A 310 17.10 18.68 9.74
CA GLU A 310 18.09 18.19 10.67
C GLU A 310 19.15 17.32 9.99
N GLN A 311 20.42 17.56 10.34
CA GLN A 311 21.56 16.77 9.92
C GLN A 311 22.58 16.68 11.06
N SER A 312 22.37 15.73 11.96
CA SER A 312 23.27 15.45 13.08
C SER A 312 24.26 14.34 12.69
N VAL A 313 25.53 14.68 12.50
CA VAL A 313 26.59 13.74 12.14
C VAL A 313 27.73 13.82 13.14
N GLY A 314 28.53 12.76 13.22
CA GLY A 314 29.61 12.64 14.20
C GLY A 314 29.43 11.42 15.08
N ASP A 315 30.46 11.12 15.87
CA ASP A 315 30.37 10.08 16.89
C ASP A 315 29.44 10.52 18.05
N PRO A 316 29.03 9.61 18.95
CA PRO A 316 28.10 9.95 20.02
C PRO A 316 28.56 11.09 20.95
N GLN A 317 29.87 11.26 21.14
CA GLN A 317 30.41 12.34 21.97
C GLN A 317 30.38 13.66 21.21
N GLU A 318 30.81 13.67 19.94
CA GLU A 318 30.75 14.86 19.07
C GLU A 318 29.33 15.42 19.03
N ARG A 319 28.32 14.57 18.80
CA ARG A 319 26.91 14.99 18.78
C ARG A 319 26.42 15.51 20.14
N SER A 320 26.89 14.92 21.23
CA SER A 320 26.57 15.40 22.58
C SER A 320 27.20 16.77 22.85
N ASP A 321 28.45 16.98 22.41
CA ASP A 321 29.19 18.22 22.62
C ASP A 321 28.60 19.37 21.78
N ASP A 322 28.20 19.10 20.54
CA ASP A 322 27.53 20.07 19.66
C ASP A 322 26.20 20.54 20.29
N ARG A 323 25.51 19.64 20.98
CA ARG A 323 24.22 19.90 21.65
C ARG A 323 24.36 20.61 22.99
N ASP A 324 25.29 20.18 23.84
CA ASP A 324 25.52 20.74 25.18
C ASP A 324 26.32 22.06 25.15
N GLY A 325 26.89 22.40 23.99
CA GLY A 325 27.71 23.59 23.76
C GLY A 325 26.93 24.92 23.76
N VAL A 326 27.70 26.02 23.82
CA VAL A 326 27.17 27.39 23.62
C VAL A 326 26.50 27.52 22.25
N ASP A 327 26.92 26.73 21.26
CA ASP A 327 26.36 26.73 19.92
C ASP A 327 24.93 26.14 19.89
N GLY A 328 24.64 25.02 20.56
CA GLY A 328 23.26 24.52 20.72
C GLY A 328 22.34 25.51 21.45
N PHE A 329 22.85 26.17 22.49
CA PHE A 329 22.10 27.24 23.18
C PHE A 329 21.91 28.49 22.31
N LEU A 330 22.91 28.87 21.50
CA LEU A 330 22.85 30.01 20.59
C LEU A 330 22.03 29.73 19.33
N ASP A 331 21.91 28.49 18.90
CA ASP A 331 21.01 28.07 17.81
C ASP A 331 19.56 28.09 18.30
N ASP A 332 19.28 27.60 19.52
CA ASP A 332 17.96 27.71 20.14
C ASP A 332 17.55 29.19 20.38
N LEU A 333 18.48 30.02 20.88
CA LEU A 333 18.24 31.46 21.04
C LEU A 333 18.22 32.22 19.72
N GLY A 334 19.03 31.77 18.76
CA GLY A 334 19.19 32.33 17.43
C GLY A 334 17.90 32.15 16.63
N GLY A 335 17.34 30.94 16.62
CA GLY A 335 16.02 30.67 16.04
C GLY A 335 14.94 31.57 16.66
N ILE A 336 14.87 31.65 17.99
CA ILE A 336 13.89 32.51 18.68
C ILE A 336 14.11 34.00 18.35
N ALA A 337 15.35 34.48 18.33
CA ALA A 337 15.67 35.88 18.08
C ALA A 337 15.56 36.28 16.60
N GLU A 338 15.82 35.35 15.69
CA GLU A 338 15.65 35.51 14.25
C GLU A 338 14.16 35.49 13.90
N ASP A 339 13.38 34.57 14.47
CA ASP A 339 11.91 34.55 14.35
C ASP A 339 11.30 35.85 14.90
N PHE A 340 11.68 36.27 16.12
CA PHE A 340 11.22 37.54 16.69
C PHE A 340 11.71 38.74 15.88
N GLY A 341 12.95 38.71 15.38
CA GLY A 341 13.55 39.77 14.60
C GLY A 341 12.84 39.98 13.27
N TRP A 342 12.52 38.90 12.56
CA TRP A 342 11.74 38.92 11.34
C TRP A 342 10.29 39.35 11.59
N ILE A 343 9.64 38.81 12.62
CA ILE A 343 8.30 39.26 13.02
C ILE A 343 8.30 40.77 13.31
N LEU A 344 9.31 41.28 14.04
CA LEU A 344 9.43 42.70 14.35
C LEU A 344 9.72 43.55 13.10
N LEU A 345 10.65 43.13 12.25
CA LEU A 345 10.96 43.80 10.98
C LEU A 345 9.71 43.89 10.10
N LEU A 346 8.93 42.83 10.05
CA LEU A 346 7.74 42.71 9.21
C LEU A 346 6.57 43.53 9.78
N LEU A 347 6.39 43.56 11.11
CA LEU A 347 5.50 44.50 11.80
C LEU A 347 5.90 45.96 11.54
N LEU A 348 7.20 46.27 11.55
CA LEU A 348 7.71 47.60 11.21
C LEU A 348 7.49 47.95 9.74
N LEU A 349 7.60 46.98 8.83
CA LEU A 349 7.39 47.18 7.40
C LEU A 349 5.90 47.37 7.07
N VAL A 350 5.02 46.60 7.72
CA VAL A 350 3.57 46.83 7.70
C VAL A 350 3.24 48.21 8.26
N TYR A 351 3.79 48.58 9.41
CA TYR A 351 3.59 49.90 10.00
C TYR A 351 4.07 51.02 9.06
N PHE A 352 5.23 50.85 8.42
CA PHE A 352 5.79 51.82 7.50
C PHE A 352 4.92 51.97 6.24
N LEU A 353 4.47 50.86 5.65
CA LEU A 353 3.63 50.87 4.45
C LEU A 353 2.22 51.39 4.69
N PHE A 354 1.61 51.09 5.84
CA PHE A 354 0.23 51.48 6.15
C PHE A 354 0.08 52.83 6.84
N PHE A 355 1.08 53.26 7.62
CA PHE A 355 0.98 54.51 8.38
C PHE A 355 1.95 55.58 7.88
N VAL A 356 3.19 55.23 7.55
CA VAL A 356 4.22 56.21 7.18
C VAL A 356 4.05 56.65 5.72
N VAL A 357 3.91 55.72 4.78
CA VAL A 357 3.76 56.03 3.35
C VAL A 357 2.51 56.88 3.05
N PRO A 358 1.30 56.57 3.59
CA PRO A 358 0.12 57.40 3.36
C PRO A 358 0.21 58.76 4.04
N PHE A 359 0.85 58.84 5.20
CA PHE A 359 1.10 60.10 5.90
C PHE A 359 2.02 61.04 5.09
N PHE A 360 3.12 60.52 4.53
CA PHE A 360 4.00 61.31 3.67
C PHE A 360 3.35 61.66 2.32
N ALA A 361 2.57 60.76 1.73
CA ALA A 361 1.82 61.04 0.50
C ALA A 361 0.77 62.14 0.72
N ALA A 362 0.09 62.16 1.87
CA ALA A 362 -0.85 63.22 2.24
C ALA A 362 -0.16 64.58 2.48
N MET A 363 1.06 64.57 3.03
CA MET A 363 1.83 65.80 3.30
C MET A 363 2.37 66.47 2.02
N MET A 364 2.58 65.75 0.92
CA MET A 364 3.18 66.30 -0.30
C MET A 364 2.20 66.93 -1.31
N GLY A 365 0.91 67.02 -1.00
CA GLY A 365 0.01 68.05 -1.56
C GLY A 365 -0.20 68.14 -3.08
N GLY A 366 0.11 67.14 -3.90
CA GLY A 366 -0.04 67.21 -5.37
C GLY A 366 -0.53 65.89 -5.98
N GLY A 367 -1.57 65.95 -6.80
CA GLY A 367 -2.10 64.79 -7.55
C GLY A 367 -1.05 64.12 -8.45
N PRO A 368 -1.23 62.84 -8.84
CA PRO A 368 -2.48 62.08 -8.88
C PRO A 368 -2.57 61.05 -7.74
N ALA A 369 -3.53 61.26 -6.84
CA ALA A 369 -3.84 60.36 -5.71
C ALA A 369 -4.12 58.90 -6.13
N ALA A 370 -4.43 58.65 -7.41
CA ALA A 370 -4.65 57.32 -7.95
C ALA A 370 -3.37 56.46 -8.04
N ALA A 371 -2.20 57.04 -8.35
CA ALA A 371 -0.97 56.26 -8.49
C ALA A 371 -0.39 55.82 -7.14
N ALA A 372 -0.47 56.70 -6.13
CA ALA A 372 -0.09 56.38 -4.77
C ALA A 372 -1.04 55.34 -4.15
N ALA A 373 -2.35 55.43 -4.40
CA ALA A 373 -3.34 54.45 -3.93
C ALA A 373 -3.14 53.05 -4.54
N VAL A 374 -2.75 52.97 -5.83
CA VAL A 374 -2.46 51.70 -6.49
C VAL A 374 -1.15 51.08 -5.97
N LEU A 375 -0.09 51.87 -5.79
CA LEU A 375 1.17 51.39 -5.21
C LEU A 375 1.02 50.97 -3.74
N SER A 376 0.25 51.72 -2.93
CA SER A 376 -0.06 51.31 -1.55
C SER A 376 -1.00 50.10 -1.51
N GLY A 377 -1.90 49.96 -2.49
CA GLY A 377 -2.75 48.77 -2.62
C GLY A 377 -1.94 47.52 -2.93
N VAL A 378 -1.00 47.60 -3.87
CA VAL A 378 -0.09 46.48 -4.21
C VAL A 378 0.87 46.18 -3.07
N ALA A 379 1.49 47.19 -2.45
CA ALA A 379 2.39 46.99 -1.32
C ALA A 379 1.66 46.45 -0.08
N GLY A 380 0.42 46.90 0.15
CA GLY A 380 -0.46 46.34 1.19
C GLY A 380 -0.83 44.89 0.91
N LEU A 381 -1.10 44.53 -0.35
CA LEU A 381 -1.34 43.13 -0.77
C LEU A 381 -0.10 42.26 -0.60
N VAL A 382 1.09 42.75 -0.96
CA VAL A 382 2.35 42.02 -0.76
C VAL A 382 2.66 41.88 0.74
N ALA A 383 2.43 42.91 1.55
CA ALA A 383 2.63 42.83 2.99
C ALA A 383 1.63 41.88 3.65
N VAL A 384 0.36 41.89 3.25
CA VAL A 384 -0.65 40.93 3.73
C VAL A 384 -0.34 39.51 3.25
N ALA A 385 0.16 39.33 2.03
CA ALA A 385 0.60 38.02 1.54
C ALA A 385 1.85 37.52 2.29
N ALA A 386 2.80 38.40 2.61
CA ALA A 386 3.99 38.07 3.39
C ALA A 386 3.66 37.76 4.86
N VAL A 387 2.79 38.55 5.50
CA VAL A 387 2.25 38.22 6.83
C VAL A 387 1.44 36.93 6.78
N GLY A 388 0.62 36.74 5.75
CA GLY A 388 -0.17 35.53 5.54
C GLY A 388 0.72 34.30 5.44
N SER A 389 1.83 34.39 4.68
CA SER A 389 2.80 33.30 4.58
C SER A 389 3.32 32.89 5.95
N LEU A 390 3.51 33.82 6.91
CA LEU A 390 3.93 33.53 8.29
C LEU A 390 2.99 32.60 9.08
N PHE A 391 1.74 32.49 8.67
CA PHE A 391 0.75 31.64 9.35
C PHE A 391 0.40 30.40 8.53
N PHE A 392 1.02 30.23 7.36
CA PHE A 392 0.80 29.08 6.50
C PHE A 392 1.78 27.98 6.88
N THR A 393 1.23 26.95 7.52
CA THR A 393 1.96 25.73 7.85
C THR A 393 1.48 24.59 6.97
N ILE A 394 2.42 23.78 6.50
CA ILE A 394 2.11 22.54 5.81
C ILE A 394 2.30 21.39 6.81
N PRO A 395 1.31 20.50 6.96
CA PRO A 395 1.46 19.34 7.80
C PRO A 395 2.40 18.31 7.16
N GLU A 396 3.34 17.77 7.94
CA GLU A 396 4.10 16.58 7.53
C GLU A 396 3.16 15.37 7.51
N SER A 397 3.39 14.41 6.64
CA SER A 397 2.56 13.20 6.51
C SER A 397 2.83 12.18 7.61
N GLU A 398 1.84 11.30 7.89
CA GLU A 398 1.94 10.32 8.98
C GLU A 398 3.13 9.37 8.79
N ASN A 399 3.35 8.87 7.57
CA ASN A 399 4.43 7.93 7.30
C ASN A 399 5.81 8.54 7.53
N HIS A 400 6.03 9.80 7.16
CA HIS A 400 7.31 10.47 7.39
C HIS A 400 7.56 10.71 8.88
N LEU A 401 6.56 11.19 9.63
CA LEU A 401 6.68 11.33 11.08
C LEU A 401 7.05 10.01 11.77
N TRP A 402 6.43 8.90 11.37
CA TRP A 402 6.79 7.59 11.90
C TRP A 402 8.23 7.17 11.55
N MET A 403 8.67 7.39 10.31
CA MET A 403 10.05 7.08 9.90
C MET A 403 11.09 7.91 10.65
N ILE A 404 10.84 9.21 10.81
CA ILE A 404 11.73 10.14 11.53
C ILE A 404 11.74 9.80 13.02
N ASN A 405 10.59 9.85 13.70
CA ASN A 405 10.54 9.73 15.16
C ASN A 405 10.93 8.33 15.67
N SER A 406 10.60 7.26 14.94
CA SER A 406 11.07 5.91 15.33
C SER A 406 12.59 5.78 15.18
N THR A 407 13.17 6.36 14.12
CA THR A 407 14.62 6.36 13.90
C THR A 407 15.33 7.18 14.97
N LYS A 408 14.84 8.41 15.25
CA LYS A 408 15.37 9.24 16.34
C LYS A 408 15.33 8.52 17.68
N TYR A 409 14.21 7.87 18.01
CA TYR A 409 14.06 7.15 19.29
C TYR A 409 15.11 6.04 19.45
N LEU A 410 15.32 5.23 18.40
CA LEU A 410 16.31 4.15 18.42
C LEU A 410 17.75 4.70 18.36
N ASN A 411 17.98 5.80 17.65
CA ASN A 411 19.29 6.44 17.60
C ASN A 411 19.66 7.10 18.94
N ASN A 412 18.76 7.86 19.56
CA ASN A 412 18.93 8.44 20.88
C ASN A 412 19.21 7.36 21.94
N GLN A 413 18.48 6.23 21.89
CA GLN A 413 18.77 5.07 22.74
C GLN A 413 20.22 4.59 22.57
N TYR A 414 20.71 4.51 21.34
CA TYR A 414 22.10 4.17 21.06
C TYR A 414 23.08 5.22 21.62
N LEU A 415 22.84 6.51 21.38
CA LEU A 415 23.68 7.60 21.87
C LEU A 415 23.77 7.60 23.40
N ILE A 416 22.63 7.47 24.10
CA ILE A 416 22.55 7.40 25.57
C ILE A 416 23.35 6.20 26.09
N THR A 417 23.22 5.02 25.47
CA THR A 417 23.97 3.82 25.90
C THR A 417 25.47 3.91 25.64
N HIS A 418 25.91 4.85 24.81
CA HIS A 418 27.31 5.12 24.50
C HIS A 418 27.86 6.39 25.18
N GLY A 419 27.14 6.92 26.16
CA GLY A 419 27.64 7.95 27.07
C GLY A 419 27.26 9.39 26.73
N SER A 420 26.48 9.63 25.67
CA SER A 420 25.99 10.98 25.34
C SER A 420 25.04 11.50 26.42
N THR A 421 25.25 12.74 26.88
CA THR A 421 24.55 13.34 28.02
C THR A 421 23.51 14.41 27.65
N GLY A 422 23.07 14.53 26.41
CA GLY A 422 22.05 15.53 26.00
C GLY A 422 20.64 14.99 25.70
N TYR A 423 20.47 13.66 25.61
CA TYR A 423 19.34 13.04 24.91
C TYR A 423 18.22 12.49 25.81
N SER A 424 18.38 12.52 27.13
CA SER A 424 17.40 11.91 28.05
C SER A 424 16.03 12.62 28.01
N GLY A 425 16.03 13.95 27.83
CA GLY A 425 14.80 14.73 27.68
C GLY A 425 14.09 14.40 26.37
N ASP A 426 14.82 14.44 25.26
CA ASP A 426 14.30 14.08 23.93
C ASP A 426 13.73 12.67 23.89
N GLN A 427 14.41 11.72 24.53
CA GLN A 427 13.96 10.33 24.59
C GLN A 427 12.63 10.22 25.32
N ALA A 428 12.41 11.01 26.37
CA ALA A 428 11.14 11.07 27.09
C ALA A 428 10.04 11.71 26.22
N ASP A 429 10.35 12.79 25.50
CA ASP A 429 9.41 13.47 24.61
C ASP A 429 9.01 12.59 23.41
N LEU A 430 9.99 11.90 22.80
CA LEU A 430 9.75 10.90 21.75
C LEU A 430 8.94 9.71 22.28
N ARG A 431 9.23 9.22 23.50
CA ARG A 431 8.44 8.17 24.13
C ARG A 431 6.98 8.60 24.26
N GLU A 432 6.73 9.79 24.78
CA GLU A 432 5.38 10.34 24.93
C GLU A 432 4.68 10.49 23.57
N TRP A 433 5.37 11.04 22.57
CA TRP A 433 4.83 11.17 21.21
C TRP A 433 4.46 9.81 20.61
N ILE A 434 5.38 8.83 20.64
CA ILE A 434 5.19 7.49 20.08
C ILE A 434 3.98 6.82 20.74
N LEU A 435 3.89 6.82 22.06
CA LEU A 435 2.81 6.14 22.77
C LEU A 435 1.44 6.81 22.53
N LYS A 436 1.39 8.14 22.44
CA LYS A 436 0.17 8.86 22.05
C LYS A 436 -0.25 8.55 20.63
N GLU A 437 0.70 8.45 19.69
CA GLU A 437 0.38 8.09 18.31
C GLU A 437 -0.06 6.63 18.15
N LEU A 438 0.54 5.69 18.90
CA LEU A 438 0.04 4.31 18.97
C LEU A 438 -1.40 4.26 19.50
N GLN A 439 -1.70 5.01 20.58
CA GLN A 439 -3.07 5.16 21.07
C GLN A 439 -3.98 5.77 20.00
N ARG A 440 -3.56 6.83 19.30
CA ARG A 440 -4.35 7.46 18.24
C ARG A 440 -4.69 6.46 17.14
N ILE A 441 -3.73 5.65 16.69
CA ILE A 441 -3.99 4.59 15.69
C ILE A 441 -5.00 3.58 16.22
N SER A 442 -4.93 3.19 17.50
CA SER A 442 -5.91 2.26 18.08
C SER A 442 -7.34 2.83 18.15
N GLN A 443 -7.47 4.16 18.21
CA GLN A 443 -8.75 4.88 18.32
C GLN A 443 -9.33 5.26 16.95
N HIS A 444 -8.47 5.62 16.00
CA HIS A 444 -8.84 6.28 14.75
C HIS A 444 -8.29 5.61 13.48
N ASP A 445 -7.59 4.49 13.64
CA ASP A 445 -6.81 3.84 12.57
C ASP A 445 -5.64 4.72 12.06
N PHE A 446 -4.90 4.19 11.10
CA PHE A 446 -3.91 4.96 10.35
C PHE A 446 -4.58 6.07 9.56
N ILE A 447 -3.88 7.18 9.33
CA ILE A 447 -4.28 8.24 8.39
C ILE A 447 -3.94 7.82 6.95
N GLU A 448 -2.83 7.12 6.75
CA GLU A 448 -2.40 6.60 5.44
C GLU A 448 -2.91 5.16 5.17
N TYR A 449 -4.08 4.84 5.73
CA TYR A 449 -4.73 3.54 5.65
C TYR A 449 -4.87 3.05 4.20
N ASN A 450 -4.51 1.78 3.96
CA ASN A 450 -4.53 1.13 2.64
C ASN A 450 -3.79 1.87 1.51
N SER A 451 -2.97 2.88 1.85
CA SER A 451 -2.03 3.48 0.90
C SER A 451 -0.96 2.46 0.53
N ARG A 452 -0.60 2.41 -0.75
CA ARG A 452 0.33 1.41 -1.29
C ARG A 452 1.73 1.52 -0.66
N PRO A 453 2.48 2.63 -0.84
CA PRO A 453 3.78 2.78 -0.21
C PRO A 453 3.70 3.25 1.25
N TYR A 454 2.71 4.08 1.62
CA TYR A 454 2.77 4.78 2.91
C TYR A 454 2.43 3.88 4.10
N ALA A 455 1.51 2.92 3.94
CA ALA A 455 1.23 1.94 5.00
C ALA A 455 2.48 1.09 5.34
N ARG A 456 3.30 0.74 4.32
CA ARG A 456 4.59 0.06 4.53
C ARG A 456 5.51 0.86 5.43
N TYR A 457 5.69 2.14 5.12
CA TYR A 457 6.60 3.01 5.86
C TYR A 457 6.24 3.09 7.33
N THR A 458 4.98 3.36 7.64
CA THR A 458 4.50 3.39 9.01
C THR A 458 4.66 2.03 9.71
N MET A 459 4.24 0.94 9.07
CA MET A 459 4.31 -0.39 9.69
C MET A 459 5.74 -0.87 9.94
N VAL A 460 6.68 -0.60 9.03
CA VAL A 460 8.08 -0.97 9.21
C VAL A 460 8.73 -0.16 10.34
N SER A 461 8.42 1.13 10.45
CA SER A 461 8.85 1.99 11.56
C SER A 461 8.35 1.46 12.92
N ILE A 462 7.05 1.13 13.01
CA ILE A 462 6.46 0.50 14.20
C ILE A 462 7.10 -0.88 14.45
N GLY A 463 7.38 -1.64 13.40
CA GLY A 463 8.10 -2.92 13.47
C GLY A 463 9.51 -2.81 14.02
N ASN A 464 10.23 -1.72 13.73
CA ASN A 464 11.52 -1.43 14.33
C ASN A 464 11.38 -1.18 15.84
N LEU A 465 10.37 -0.39 16.27
CA LEU A 465 10.11 -0.13 17.69
C LEU A 465 9.71 -1.41 18.45
N ALA A 466 8.82 -2.22 17.89
CA ALA A 466 8.37 -3.50 18.45
C ALA A 466 9.52 -4.50 18.70
N GLU A 467 10.61 -4.36 17.94
CA GLU A 467 11.78 -5.24 17.98
C GLU A 467 12.91 -4.67 18.84
N PHE A 468 13.22 -3.37 18.73
CA PHE A 468 14.49 -2.79 19.18
C PHE A 468 14.36 -1.74 20.29
N ALA A 469 13.17 -1.19 20.56
CA ALA A 469 13.00 -0.25 21.67
C ALA A 469 13.32 -0.94 23.01
N THR A 470 14.05 -0.32 23.92
CA THR A 470 14.30 -0.88 25.27
C THR A 470 13.15 -0.62 26.24
N ASP A 471 12.29 0.34 25.91
CA ASP A 471 11.10 0.66 26.68
C ASP A 471 10.00 -0.39 26.43
N PRO A 472 9.55 -1.11 27.48
CA PRO A 472 8.58 -2.20 27.34
C PRO A 472 7.18 -1.71 26.91
N ASP A 473 6.80 -0.48 27.24
CA ASP A 473 5.50 0.08 26.88
C ASP A 473 5.48 0.39 25.39
N ILE A 474 6.57 0.99 24.86
CA ILE A 474 6.72 1.20 23.41
C ILE A 474 6.71 -0.13 22.67
N GLN A 475 7.49 -1.12 23.13
CA GLN A 475 7.49 -2.45 22.50
C GLN A 475 6.07 -3.06 22.49
N THR A 476 5.38 -3.01 23.62
CA THR A 476 4.03 -3.60 23.77
C THR A 476 3.01 -2.90 22.91
N GLY A 477 2.98 -1.56 22.92
CA GLY A 477 2.10 -0.77 22.08
C GLY A 477 2.38 -0.97 20.59
N ALA A 478 3.65 -1.00 20.18
CA ALA A 478 4.02 -1.24 18.79
C ALA A 478 3.58 -2.64 18.32
N ARG A 479 3.79 -3.68 19.13
CA ARG A 479 3.31 -5.05 18.84
C ARG A 479 1.79 -5.12 18.75
N ALA A 480 1.08 -4.43 19.63
CA ALA A 480 -0.38 -4.36 19.58
C ALA A 480 -0.89 -3.74 18.27
N ILE A 481 -0.28 -2.64 17.80
CA ILE A 481 -0.69 -2.02 16.52
C ILE A 481 -0.36 -2.91 15.30
N LEU A 482 0.76 -3.64 15.33
CA LEU A 482 1.06 -4.64 14.30
C LEU A 482 0.02 -5.77 14.29
N GLU A 483 -0.38 -6.25 15.47
CA GLU A 483 -1.39 -7.30 15.61
C GLU A 483 -2.74 -6.84 15.06
N TYR A 484 -3.17 -5.61 15.40
CA TYR A 484 -4.37 -4.99 14.84
C TYR A 484 -4.33 -4.93 13.30
N SER A 485 -3.21 -4.46 12.73
CA SER A 485 -3.05 -4.31 11.27
C SER A 485 -3.11 -5.66 10.54
N ILE A 486 -2.52 -6.69 11.12
CA ILE A 486 -2.50 -8.04 10.54
C ILE A 486 -3.86 -8.73 10.71
N ALA A 487 -4.55 -8.50 11.83
CA ALA A 487 -5.93 -8.95 12.02
C ALA A 487 -6.88 -8.29 11.01
N LYS A 488 -6.70 -7.00 10.68
CA LYS A 488 -7.43 -6.34 9.58
C LYS A 488 -7.24 -7.06 8.26
N TYR A 489 -6.01 -7.46 7.91
CA TYR A 489 -5.78 -8.29 6.73
C TYR A 489 -6.53 -9.62 6.83
N ALA A 490 -6.41 -10.32 7.96
CA ALA A 490 -7.02 -11.63 8.17
C ALA A 490 -8.54 -11.61 7.94
N VAL A 491 -9.24 -10.60 8.47
CA VAL A 491 -10.70 -10.49 8.29
C VAL A 491 -11.10 -9.99 6.89
N THR A 492 -10.30 -9.13 6.26
CA THR A 492 -10.60 -8.53 4.93
C THR A 492 -10.14 -9.40 3.75
N SER A 493 -9.40 -10.48 3.98
CA SER A 493 -8.83 -11.31 2.92
C SER A 493 -9.49 -12.69 2.84
N SER A 494 -9.64 -13.24 1.63
CA SER A 494 -10.20 -14.56 1.38
C SER A 494 -9.22 -15.42 0.60
N GLU A 495 -8.67 -16.46 1.22
CA GLU A 495 -7.66 -17.33 0.62
C GLU A 495 -6.48 -16.53 0.00
N GLY A 496 -5.88 -15.65 0.80
CA GLY A 496 -4.79 -14.75 0.38
C GLY A 496 -5.21 -13.59 -0.54
N ARG A 497 -6.42 -13.61 -1.11
CA ARG A 497 -6.94 -12.49 -1.92
C ARG A 497 -7.42 -11.38 -1.01
N ARG A 498 -6.87 -10.18 -1.18
CA ARG A 498 -7.36 -8.98 -0.52
C ARG A 498 -7.57 -7.90 -1.56
N LEU A 499 -8.77 -7.33 -1.56
CA LEU A 499 -9.05 -6.07 -2.22
C LEU A 499 -9.30 -5.06 -1.11
N ALA A 500 -8.31 -4.20 -0.85
CA ALA A 500 -8.44 -3.14 0.14
C ALA A 500 -9.73 -2.35 -0.14
N PRO A 501 -10.72 -2.33 0.77
CA PRO A 501 -12.02 -1.72 0.52
C PRO A 501 -11.92 -0.21 0.28
N TYR A 502 -10.77 0.37 0.58
CA TYR A 502 -10.53 1.78 0.43
C TYR A 502 -9.09 2.05 0.00
N ARG A 503 -8.86 3.13 -0.76
CA ARG A 503 -7.52 3.60 -1.15
C ARG A 503 -7.34 5.06 -0.76
N ARG A 504 -6.24 5.40 -0.08
CA ARG A 504 -5.97 6.78 0.32
C ARG A 504 -5.63 7.72 -0.84
N LYS A 505 -4.99 7.21 -1.89
CA LYS A 505 -4.61 7.97 -3.10
C LYS A 505 -5.48 7.55 -4.28
N ARG A 506 -6.25 8.47 -4.86
CA ARG A 506 -7.13 8.23 -6.01
C ARG A 506 -6.41 7.69 -7.24
N GLU A 507 -5.19 8.15 -7.50
CA GLU A 507 -4.39 7.64 -8.62
C GLU A 507 -4.16 6.12 -8.55
N ALA A 508 -4.16 5.52 -7.34
CA ALA A 508 -3.98 4.09 -7.19
C ALA A 508 -5.19 3.26 -7.69
N MET A 509 -6.32 3.90 -8.01
CA MET A 509 -7.50 3.22 -8.54
C MET A 509 -7.28 2.60 -9.91
N GLU A 510 -6.37 3.14 -10.73
CA GLU A 510 -6.04 2.54 -12.03
C GLU A 510 -5.49 1.12 -11.90
N TYR A 511 -4.83 0.81 -10.78
CA TYR A 511 -4.33 -0.55 -10.50
C TYR A 511 -5.36 -1.47 -9.83
N VAL A 512 -6.49 -0.92 -9.38
CA VAL A 512 -7.61 -1.69 -8.85
C VAL A 512 -8.51 -2.17 -9.99
N ASP A 513 -8.88 -1.28 -10.90
CA ASP A 513 -9.86 -1.56 -11.96
C ASP A 513 -9.24 -1.80 -13.34
N ALA A 514 -7.92 -1.60 -13.47
CA ALA A 514 -7.19 -1.65 -14.73
C ALA A 514 -7.75 -0.75 -15.83
N VAL A 515 -8.40 0.35 -15.44
CA VAL A 515 -8.79 1.41 -16.36
C VAL A 515 -7.60 2.33 -16.55
N TRP A 516 -7.12 2.38 -17.78
CA TRP A 516 -5.97 3.19 -18.16
C TRP A 516 -6.32 4.68 -18.14
N ARG A 517 -6.02 5.35 -17.02
CA ARG A 517 -6.33 6.77 -16.81
C ARG A 517 -5.16 7.67 -17.19
N ASP A 518 -3.94 7.29 -16.82
CA ASP A 518 -2.72 7.99 -17.24
C ASP A 518 -1.91 7.17 -18.26
N LYS A 519 -1.98 7.58 -19.54
CA LYS A 519 -1.25 6.92 -20.62
C LYS A 519 0.27 7.01 -20.52
N SER A 520 0.79 7.94 -19.71
CA SER A 520 2.22 8.09 -19.47
C SER A 520 2.78 7.08 -18.46
N LYS A 521 1.93 6.45 -17.63
CA LYS A 521 2.35 5.52 -16.57
C LYS A 521 2.39 4.04 -16.98
N GLY A 522 2.31 3.75 -18.29
CA GLY A 522 2.20 2.39 -18.81
C GLY A 522 0.80 1.79 -18.60
N SER A 523 0.54 0.60 -19.15
CA SER A 523 -0.75 -0.07 -18.98
C SER A 523 -0.92 -0.51 -17.52
N PRO A 524 -2.05 -0.20 -16.86
CA PRO A 524 -2.29 -0.72 -15.52
C PRO A 524 -2.41 -2.24 -15.58
N THR A 525 -1.73 -2.91 -14.65
CA THR A 525 -1.84 -4.35 -14.43
C THR A 525 -2.92 -4.60 -13.37
N ASN A 526 -3.98 -5.33 -13.72
CA ASN A 526 -4.96 -5.81 -12.73
C ASN A 526 -4.31 -6.95 -11.95
N GLY A 527 -3.78 -6.67 -10.77
CA GLY A 527 -3.15 -7.70 -9.94
C GLY A 527 -3.42 -7.45 -8.48
N LEU A 528 -4.33 -8.22 -7.88
CA LEU A 528 -4.48 -8.29 -6.41
C LEU A 528 -3.15 -8.65 -5.72
N PHE A 529 -2.26 -9.31 -6.46
CA PHE A 529 -0.96 -9.82 -6.04
C PHE A 529 0.23 -9.03 -6.60
N ASP A 530 -0.01 -7.95 -7.36
CA ASP A 530 1.08 -7.14 -7.93
C ASP A 530 1.66 -6.22 -6.85
N LEU A 531 2.64 -6.71 -6.09
CA LEU A 531 3.26 -5.94 -5.01
C LEU A 531 4.22 -4.84 -5.48
N ILE A 532 4.41 -4.68 -6.79
CA ILE A 532 5.20 -3.58 -7.36
C ILE A 532 4.27 -2.40 -7.66
N LEU A 533 3.14 -2.65 -8.35
CA LEU A 533 2.26 -1.61 -8.89
C LEU A 533 0.81 -1.63 -8.40
N GLY A 534 0.26 -2.68 -7.79
CA GLY A 534 -1.19 -2.73 -7.55
C GLY A 534 -1.64 -3.06 -6.14
N SER A 535 -0.99 -4.02 -5.49
CA SER A 535 -1.36 -4.53 -4.19
C SER A 535 -0.89 -3.60 -3.07
N ASP A 536 -1.58 -3.63 -1.93
CA ASP A 536 -1.13 -2.93 -0.71
C ASP A 536 -0.09 -3.75 0.07
N HIS A 537 0.61 -3.08 0.98
CA HIS A 537 1.64 -3.70 1.80
C HIS A 537 1.14 -4.90 2.63
N LEU A 538 -0.08 -4.86 3.19
CA LEU A 538 -0.59 -5.95 4.03
C LEU A 538 -0.73 -7.25 3.25
N HIS A 539 -0.80 -7.20 1.93
CA HIS A 539 -0.78 -8.39 1.09
C HIS A 539 0.55 -9.14 1.16
N ALA A 540 1.70 -8.45 1.11
CA ALA A 540 2.99 -9.08 1.33
C ALA A 540 3.09 -9.63 2.77
N VAL A 541 2.57 -8.89 3.75
CA VAL A 541 2.56 -9.31 5.15
C VAL A 541 1.73 -10.58 5.35
N GLY A 542 0.55 -10.65 4.73
CA GLY A 542 -0.33 -11.81 4.79
C GLY A 542 0.25 -13.04 4.10
N LEU A 543 0.85 -12.86 2.91
CA LEU A 543 1.58 -13.94 2.22
C LEU A 543 2.75 -14.46 3.07
N TYR A 544 3.46 -13.56 3.76
CA TYR A 544 4.57 -13.94 4.63
C TYR A 544 4.09 -14.73 5.85
N PHE A 545 3.12 -14.22 6.61
CA PHE A 545 2.69 -14.88 7.84
C PHE A 545 1.84 -16.12 7.57
N PHE A 546 0.81 -16.02 6.72
CA PHE A 546 -0.18 -17.08 6.51
C PHE A 546 0.20 -18.05 5.38
N GLY A 547 1.10 -17.66 4.47
CA GLY A 547 1.58 -18.53 3.41
C GLY A 547 0.54 -18.88 2.34
N ASP A 548 -0.58 -18.18 2.28
CA ASP A 548 -1.68 -18.51 1.38
C ASP A 548 -1.37 -18.17 -0.07
N SER A 549 -0.87 -19.17 -0.78
CA SER A 549 -0.43 -19.07 -2.16
C SER A 549 -1.46 -19.58 -3.17
N LEU A 550 -2.65 -20.01 -2.74
CA LEU A 550 -3.62 -20.73 -3.59
C LEU A 550 -4.12 -19.95 -4.81
N ASN A 551 -4.18 -18.62 -4.68
CA ASN A 551 -4.72 -17.72 -5.70
C ASN A 551 -3.66 -16.90 -6.43
N LEU A 552 -2.38 -17.10 -6.11
CA LEU A 552 -1.28 -16.48 -6.85
C LEU A 552 -1.24 -17.02 -8.29
N PRO A 553 -0.87 -16.19 -9.28
CA PRO A 553 -0.76 -16.64 -10.65
C PRO A 553 0.30 -17.75 -10.80
N SER A 554 0.05 -18.70 -11.70
CA SER A 554 1.09 -19.66 -12.10
C SER A 554 2.14 -18.94 -12.89
N PHE A 555 3.36 -19.38 -12.68
CA PHE A 555 4.46 -18.93 -13.48
C PHE A 555 5.06 -20.12 -14.23
N ALA A 556 5.30 -19.93 -15.53
CA ALA A 556 6.30 -20.69 -16.25
C ALA A 556 6.20 -22.23 -16.24
N GLY A 557 5.00 -22.83 -16.31
CA GLY A 557 4.84 -24.29 -16.18
C GLY A 557 5.33 -24.86 -14.84
N ASN A 558 5.70 -24.00 -13.89
CA ASN A 558 5.86 -24.34 -12.50
C ASN A 558 4.44 -24.53 -11.94
N PRO A 559 4.10 -25.73 -11.43
CA PRO A 559 2.86 -25.94 -10.70
C PRO A 559 2.97 -25.32 -9.31
N TYR A 560 3.58 -24.15 -9.13
CA TYR A 560 3.53 -23.42 -7.88
C TYR A 560 3.26 -21.97 -8.19
N ALA A 561 2.49 -21.38 -7.29
CA ALA A 561 2.29 -19.96 -7.17
C ALA A 561 3.63 -19.22 -7.07
N ALA A 562 3.80 -18.17 -7.87
CA ALA A 562 4.93 -17.25 -7.75
C ALA A 562 4.42 -15.87 -7.34
N THR A 563 5.25 -15.15 -6.59
CA THR A 563 5.00 -13.75 -6.23
C THR A 563 5.92 -12.83 -7.03
N THR A 564 5.56 -11.55 -7.12
CA THR A 564 6.39 -10.58 -7.84
C THR A 564 7.74 -10.35 -7.13
N ALA A 565 8.75 -9.85 -7.84
CA ALA A 565 10.04 -9.45 -7.25
C ALA A 565 9.90 -8.34 -6.20
N GLY A 566 8.77 -7.63 -6.20
CA GLY A 566 8.39 -6.71 -5.12
C GLY A 566 8.05 -7.41 -3.80
N TYR A 567 7.68 -8.69 -3.79
CA TYR A 567 7.33 -9.39 -2.56
C TYR A 567 8.50 -9.51 -1.57
N PRO A 568 9.68 -10.03 -1.95
CA PRO A 568 10.85 -10.04 -1.06
C PRO A 568 11.15 -8.66 -0.46
N ALA A 569 11.14 -7.60 -1.28
CA ALA A 569 11.43 -6.23 -0.84
C ALA A 569 10.41 -5.68 0.18
N GLN A 570 9.17 -6.18 0.14
CA GLN A 570 8.12 -5.82 1.09
C GLN A 570 8.16 -6.70 2.36
N ALA A 571 8.42 -7.99 2.20
CA ALA A 571 8.40 -8.98 3.28
C ALA A 571 9.69 -8.98 4.12
N ILE A 572 10.81 -8.45 3.61
CA ILE A 572 12.12 -8.50 4.27
C ILE A 572 12.12 -7.91 5.68
N TYR A 573 11.32 -6.88 5.92
CA TYR A 573 11.22 -6.23 7.23
C TYR A 573 10.65 -7.16 8.31
N TYR A 574 9.69 -8.02 7.95
CA TYR A 574 9.11 -9.02 8.85
C TYR A 574 9.96 -10.29 8.89
N ALA A 575 10.57 -10.67 7.76
CA ALA A 575 11.52 -11.77 7.69
C ALA A 575 12.77 -11.52 8.55
N THR A 576 13.14 -10.26 8.77
CA THR A 576 14.25 -9.89 9.66
C THR A 576 13.77 -9.50 11.07
N SER A 577 12.50 -9.68 11.40
CA SER A 577 11.93 -9.43 12.73
C SER A 577 11.64 -10.72 13.49
N GLY A 578 11.71 -10.66 14.81
CA GLY A 578 11.21 -11.66 15.73
C GLY A 578 9.71 -11.56 16.00
N TYR A 579 9.03 -10.49 15.57
CA TYR A 579 7.58 -10.33 15.74
C TYR A 579 6.79 -11.44 15.04
N ARG A 580 5.79 -12.00 15.73
CA ARG A 580 4.88 -13.02 15.20
C ARG A 580 3.45 -12.69 15.63
N PRO A 581 2.46 -12.76 14.72
CA PRO A 581 1.06 -12.58 15.09
C PRO A 581 0.59 -13.65 16.08
N ASP A 582 -0.44 -13.33 16.89
CA ASP A 582 -1.06 -14.35 17.74
C ASP A 582 -1.80 -15.40 16.89
N GLU A 583 -1.91 -16.61 17.42
CA GLU A 583 -2.61 -17.73 16.79
C GLU A 583 -4.08 -17.39 16.48
N ALA A 584 -4.72 -16.52 17.28
CA ALA A 584 -6.06 -16.03 16.97
C ALA A 584 -6.12 -15.36 15.58
N THR A 585 -5.11 -14.55 15.25
CA THR A 585 -5.02 -13.85 13.95
C THR A 585 -4.73 -14.81 12.80
N TYR A 586 -3.87 -15.82 13.01
CA TYR A 586 -3.69 -16.91 12.05
C TYR A 586 -5.00 -17.64 11.77
N SER A 587 -5.75 -17.97 12.82
CA SER A 587 -7.01 -18.68 12.73
C SER A 587 -8.08 -17.85 12.00
N LEU A 588 -8.12 -16.53 12.18
CA LEU A 588 -9.01 -15.66 11.39
C LEU A 588 -8.70 -15.68 9.88
N ALA A 589 -7.42 -15.75 9.50
CA ALA A 589 -7.02 -15.77 8.10
C ALA A 589 -7.28 -17.14 7.44
N MET A 590 -7.07 -18.23 8.19
CA MET A 590 -6.99 -19.59 7.63
C MET A 590 -8.17 -20.50 7.97
N GLU A 591 -8.68 -20.43 9.21
CA GLU A 591 -9.67 -21.35 9.77
C GLU A 591 -11.04 -20.66 9.86
N ARG A 592 -11.57 -20.30 8.69
CA ARG A 592 -12.87 -19.66 8.61
C ARG A 592 -13.95 -20.60 9.14
N THR A 593 -14.60 -20.16 10.22
CA THR A 593 -15.68 -20.91 10.86
C THR A 593 -17.02 -20.73 10.14
N THR A 594 -17.98 -21.58 10.46
CA THR A 594 -19.39 -21.40 10.08
C THR A 594 -20.07 -20.18 10.73
N ALA A 595 -19.46 -19.61 11.78
CA ALA A 595 -19.94 -18.37 12.36
C ALA A 595 -19.67 -17.22 11.39
N LEU A 596 -20.75 -16.52 11.02
CA LEU A 596 -20.70 -15.37 10.16
C LEU A 596 -19.99 -14.22 10.86
N VAL A 597 -19.00 -13.67 10.18
CA VAL A 597 -18.29 -12.46 10.56
C VAL A 597 -18.99 -11.27 9.91
N HIS A 598 -19.18 -10.22 10.69
CA HIS A 598 -19.53 -8.89 10.20
C HIS A 598 -18.69 -7.86 10.95
N GLN A 599 -17.93 -7.07 10.21
CA GLN A 599 -16.99 -6.11 10.77
C GLN A 599 -17.19 -4.76 10.07
N ARG A 600 -17.18 -3.69 10.86
CA ARG A 600 -16.97 -2.33 10.35
C ARG A 600 -15.64 -1.83 10.85
N ILE A 601 -14.87 -1.22 9.96
CA ILE A 601 -13.60 -0.56 10.26
C ILE A 601 -13.78 0.90 9.89
N HIS A 602 -13.45 1.78 10.82
CA HIS A 602 -13.57 3.22 10.66
C HIS A 602 -12.18 3.85 10.60
N HIS A 603 -12.00 4.70 9.60
CA HIS A 603 -10.89 5.64 9.45
C HIS A 603 -11.53 6.97 9.04
N SER A 604 -10.90 7.84 8.24
CA SER A 604 -11.63 9.00 7.67
C SER A 604 -12.80 8.59 6.76
N GLY A 605 -13.03 7.30 6.52
CA GLY A 605 -14.07 6.70 5.69
C GLY A 605 -14.46 5.35 6.29
N TRP A 606 -15.05 4.47 5.48
CA TRP A 606 -15.67 3.24 5.98
C TRP A 606 -15.26 2.02 5.18
N GLU A 607 -14.91 0.97 5.91
CA GLU A 607 -14.80 -0.39 5.37
C GLU A 607 -15.83 -1.28 6.07
N ILE A 608 -16.58 -2.05 5.29
CA ILE A 608 -17.47 -3.09 5.82
C ILE A 608 -17.01 -4.43 5.26
N VAL A 609 -16.94 -5.41 6.15
CA VAL A 609 -16.62 -6.79 5.82
C VAL A 609 -17.75 -7.69 6.30
N SER A 610 -18.13 -8.64 5.48
CA SER A 610 -18.93 -9.78 5.94
C SER A 610 -18.38 -11.07 5.37
N SER A 611 -18.06 -12.05 6.20
CA SER A 611 -17.45 -13.29 5.74
C SER A 611 -18.03 -14.53 6.41
N GLY A 612 -18.09 -15.60 5.65
CA GLY A 612 -18.38 -16.96 6.12
C GLY A 612 -17.23 -17.91 5.78
N GLU A 613 -17.50 -19.20 5.89
CA GLU A 613 -16.60 -20.28 5.49
C GLU A 613 -16.28 -20.19 3.99
N SER A 614 -17.28 -19.94 3.16
CA SER A 614 -17.18 -19.99 1.70
C SER A 614 -16.99 -18.65 1.01
N PHE A 615 -17.02 -17.52 1.75
CA PHE A 615 -17.05 -16.20 1.12
C PHE A 615 -16.53 -15.06 1.99
N THR A 616 -16.17 -13.95 1.33
CA THR A 616 -15.93 -12.63 1.94
C THR A 616 -16.56 -11.56 1.06
N ILE A 617 -17.35 -10.69 1.66
CA ILE A 617 -17.84 -9.45 1.09
C ILE A 617 -16.99 -8.33 1.67
N THR A 618 -16.41 -7.49 0.82
CA THR A 618 -15.75 -6.24 1.21
C THR A 618 -16.45 -5.06 0.57
N ALA A 619 -16.57 -3.95 1.29
CA ALA A 619 -17.26 -2.75 0.83
C ALA A 619 -16.52 -1.47 1.27
N GLY A 620 -16.38 -0.55 0.33
CA GLY A 620 -15.63 0.70 0.42
C GLY A 620 -16.52 1.93 0.37
N GLY A 621 -16.38 2.82 1.35
CA GLY A 621 -17.54 3.58 1.77
C GLY A 621 -17.93 4.87 1.08
N HIS A 622 -16.98 5.76 0.82
CA HIS A 622 -17.23 7.05 0.21
C HIS A 622 -15.90 7.80 0.08
N THR A 623 -15.74 8.65 -0.92
CA THR A 623 -14.64 9.58 -1.03
C THR A 623 -14.42 10.31 0.31
N THR A 624 -13.17 10.39 0.75
CA THR A 624 -12.80 11.15 1.94
C THR A 624 -12.02 12.38 1.53
N GLY A 625 -12.05 13.38 2.40
CA GLY A 625 -11.27 14.60 2.21
C GLY A 625 -9.76 14.36 2.25
N ILE A 626 -9.03 15.47 2.17
CA ILE A 626 -7.58 15.50 2.32
C ILE A 626 -7.22 15.05 3.75
N ALA A 627 -6.11 14.34 3.92
CA ALA A 627 -5.76 13.65 5.17
C ALA A 627 -5.33 14.66 6.21
N LYS A 628 -4.60 15.66 5.73
CA LYS A 628 -4.08 16.74 6.54
C LYS A 628 -4.32 18.04 5.76
N ASN A 629 -5.30 18.82 6.22
CA ASN A 629 -5.55 20.15 5.66
C ASN A 629 -4.46 21.13 6.14
N ALA A 630 -4.01 21.99 5.24
CA ALA A 630 -3.23 23.17 5.56
C ALA A 630 -4.09 24.16 6.38
N THR A 631 -3.47 25.24 6.88
CA THR A 631 -4.23 26.26 7.62
C THR A 631 -5.21 27.05 6.75
N VAL A 632 -5.14 26.95 5.41
CA VAL A 632 -6.01 27.69 4.48
C VAL A 632 -6.37 26.89 3.23
N ASP A 633 -7.66 26.88 2.88
CA ASP A 633 -8.24 26.13 1.74
C ASP A 633 -7.54 26.36 0.39
N PHE A 634 -7.03 27.57 0.10
CA PHE A 634 -6.37 27.83 -1.20
C PHE A 634 -5.05 27.05 -1.35
N ILE A 635 -4.41 26.71 -0.23
CA ILE A 635 -3.18 25.91 -0.19
C ILE A 635 -3.53 24.44 -0.41
N ASP A 636 -4.63 23.97 0.16
CA ASP A 636 -5.16 22.63 -0.06
C ASP A 636 -5.50 22.39 -1.54
N GLU A 637 -6.03 23.39 -2.24
CA GLU A 637 -6.23 23.33 -3.69
C GLU A 637 -4.92 23.19 -4.48
N MET A 638 -3.80 23.73 -3.97
CA MET A 638 -2.47 23.59 -4.57
C MET A 638 -1.83 22.21 -4.30
N PHE A 639 -2.13 21.56 -3.17
CA PHE A 639 -1.53 20.28 -2.77
C PHE A 639 -2.12 19.03 -3.46
N LYS A 640 -2.87 19.25 -4.54
CA LYS A 640 -3.45 18.26 -5.48
C LYS A 640 -4.66 17.49 -4.94
N LYS A 641 -5.62 17.33 -5.85
CA LYS A 641 -6.80 16.44 -5.74
C LYS A 641 -6.46 14.94 -5.57
N ASP A 642 -5.19 14.57 -5.67
CA ASP A 642 -4.73 13.18 -5.61
C ASP A 642 -4.67 12.63 -4.19
N ASP A 643 -4.65 13.51 -3.17
CA ASP A 643 -4.76 13.13 -1.75
C ASP A 643 -6.22 12.99 -1.28
N LEU A 644 -7.14 12.71 -2.18
CA LEU A 644 -8.49 12.31 -1.80
C LEU A 644 -8.53 10.80 -1.66
N GLY A 645 -9.20 10.32 -0.62
CA GLY A 645 -9.47 8.91 -0.51
C GLY A 645 -10.51 8.45 -1.55
N ALA A 646 -10.39 7.20 -1.99
CA ALA A 646 -11.24 6.56 -2.98
C ALA A 646 -11.83 5.26 -2.44
N ALA A 647 -13.13 5.10 -2.63
CA ALA A 647 -13.82 3.83 -2.42
C ALA A 647 -13.52 2.85 -3.56
N VAL A 648 -13.42 1.56 -3.25
CA VAL A 648 -13.40 0.48 -4.25
C VAL A 648 -14.76 -0.22 -4.33
N PRO A 649 -15.06 -1.00 -5.40
CA PRO A 649 -16.34 -1.68 -5.54
C PRO A 649 -16.64 -2.62 -4.37
N THR A 650 -17.92 -2.70 -3.98
CA THR A 650 -18.37 -3.76 -3.08
C THR A 650 -18.21 -5.10 -3.78
N THR A 651 -17.42 -6.00 -3.20
CA THR A 651 -16.90 -7.18 -3.88
C THR A 651 -17.20 -8.44 -3.08
N LEU A 652 -17.78 -9.45 -3.72
CA LEU A 652 -17.92 -10.80 -3.19
C LEU A 652 -16.77 -11.68 -3.69
N MET A 653 -15.84 -12.00 -2.79
CA MET A 653 -14.78 -12.97 -2.97
C MET A 653 -15.25 -14.34 -2.49
N LEU A 654 -15.53 -15.24 -3.44
CA LEU A 654 -15.89 -16.62 -3.13
C LEU A 654 -14.62 -17.44 -2.92
N ALA A 655 -14.60 -18.27 -1.87
CA ALA A 655 -13.59 -19.31 -1.71
C ALA A 655 -13.62 -20.21 -2.96
N GLY A 656 -12.46 -20.46 -3.55
CA GLY A 656 -12.39 -21.31 -4.73
C GLY A 656 -12.44 -22.78 -4.35
N ALA A 657 -12.43 -23.64 -5.37
CA ALA A 657 -12.18 -25.06 -5.19
C ALA A 657 -10.89 -25.30 -4.39
N PRO A 658 -10.88 -25.98 -3.21
CA PRO A 658 -9.68 -26.60 -2.70
C PRO A 658 -8.98 -27.34 -3.84
N ASP A 659 -7.65 -27.20 -3.85
CA ASP A 659 -6.80 -28.03 -4.69
C ASP A 659 -7.23 -29.49 -4.50
N ILE A 660 -7.20 -30.26 -5.59
CA ILE A 660 -7.29 -31.71 -5.47
C ILE A 660 -6.14 -32.12 -4.56
N LYS A 661 -6.44 -32.49 -3.30
CA LYS A 661 -5.44 -33.08 -2.41
C LYS A 661 -4.77 -34.19 -3.21
N PRO A 662 -3.44 -34.18 -3.41
CA PRO A 662 -2.77 -35.28 -4.06
C PRO A 662 -3.19 -36.55 -3.32
N GLY A 663 -3.81 -37.49 -4.06
CA GLY A 663 -4.43 -38.67 -3.47
C GLY A 663 -3.46 -39.36 -2.53
N PHE A 664 -3.94 -39.75 -1.34
CA PHE A 664 -3.21 -40.38 -0.25
C PHE A 664 -1.95 -41.15 -0.71
N GLY A 665 -0.80 -40.48 -0.57
CA GLY A 665 0.54 -40.93 -0.91
C GLY A 665 1.47 -39.73 -0.90
N ASN A 666 2.43 -39.71 0.02
CA ASN A 666 3.28 -38.55 0.37
C ASN A 666 4.21 -38.02 -0.74
N ASP A 667 4.03 -38.45 -2.00
CA ASP A 667 4.99 -38.24 -3.09
C ASP A 667 4.48 -37.33 -4.21
N LYS A 668 3.27 -36.75 -4.10
CA LYS A 668 2.76 -35.80 -5.10
C LYS A 668 2.57 -34.42 -4.47
N PRO A 669 3.22 -33.38 -5.00
CA PRO A 669 3.00 -32.02 -4.53
C PRO A 669 1.57 -31.55 -4.85
N ALA A 670 1.06 -30.62 -4.04
CA ALA A 670 -0.17 -29.90 -4.34
C ALA A 670 -0.05 -29.26 -5.74
N ILE A 671 -1.06 -29.48 -6.59
CA ILE A 671 -1.14 -28.83 -7.89
C ILE A 671 -2.03 -27.60 -7.71
N PRO A 672 -1.53 -26.37 -7.96
CA PRO A 672 -2.30 -25.16 -7.84
C PRO A 672 -3.52 -25.23 -8.75
N ARG A 673 -4.58 -24.55 -8.32
CA ARG A 673 -5.76 -24.22 -9.13
C ARG A 673 -5.40 -23.96 -10.58
N ALA A 674 -6.17 -24.53 -11.50
CA ALA A 674 -6.07 -24.20 -12.92
C ALA A 674 -6.21 -22.68 -13.09
N GLU A 675 -5.43 -22.07 -13.99
CA GLU A 675 -5.33 -20.61 -14.13
C GLU A 675 -6.69 -19.94 -14.28
N GLU A 676 -7.59 -20.55 -15.04
CA GLU A 676 -8.95 -20.10 -15.28
C GLU A 676 -9.86 -20.11 -14.03
N THR A 677 -9.49 -20.88 -13.00
CA THR A 677 -10.18 -20.96 -11.70
C THR A 677 -9.53 -20.07 -10.63
N ARG A 678 -8.36 -19.49 -10.92
CA ARG A 678 -7.74 -18.50 -10.03
C ARG A 678 -8.54 -17.21 -10.14
N ARG A 679 -8.94 -16.71 -8.98
CA ARG A 679 -9.74 -15.47 -8.87
C ARG A 679 -8.83 -14.31 -8.46
N SER A 680 -7.77 -14.10 -9.25
CA SER A 680 -6.65 -13.20 -8.93
C SER A 680 -6.84 -11.76 -9.40
N THR A 681 -7.97 -11.46 -10.05
CA THR A 681 -8.27 -10.18 -10.67
C THR A 681 -9.71 -9.75 -10.38
N LEU A 682 -9.96 -8.43 -10.40
CA LEU A 682 -11.26 -7.85 -10.06
C LEU A 682 -12.42 -8.35 -10.96
N ASP A 683 -12.15 -8.68 -12.22
CA ASP A 683 -13.15 -9.20 -13.17
C ASP A 683 -13.72 -10.58 -12.79
N ARG A 684 -13.03 -11.29 -11.88
CA ARG A 684 -13.44 -12.61 -11.39
C ARG A 684 -14.35 -12.57 -10.16
N PHE A 685 -14.73 -11.37 -9.71
CA PHE A 685 -15.60 -11.17 -8.58
C PHE A 685 -16.97 -10.65 -8.99
N LEU A 686 -18.01 -11.14 -8.29
CA LEU A 686 -19.31 -10.49 -8.29
C LEU A 686 -19.17 -9.19 -7.52
N ARG A 687 -19.54 -8.06 -8.12
CA ARG A 687 -19.33 -6.75 -7.50
C ARG A 687 -20.38 -5.72 -7.86
N PHE A 688 -20.63 -4.80 -6.94
CA PHE A 688 -21.35 -3.55 -7.21
C PHE A 688 -20.34 -2.43 -7.40
N GLU A 689 -20.37 -1.80 -8.57
CA GLU A 689 -19.52 -0.65 -8.86
C GLU A 689 -20.11 0.65 -8.28
N GLY A 690 -21.39 0.68 -7.89
CA GLY A 690 -21.99 1.91 -7.36
C GLY A 690 -21.91 3.05 -8.38
N ARG A 691 -21.62 4.27 -7.91
CA ARG A 691 -21.33 5.38 -8.83
C ARG A 691 -20.02 5.08 -9.57
N ARG A 692 -20.09 4.90 -10.89
CA ARG A 692 -18.89 4.65 -11.69
C ARG A 692 -17.95 5.87 -11.63
N PRO A 693 -16.63 5.65 -11.54
CA PRO A 693 -15.67 6.72 -11.54
C PRO A 693 -15.77 7.52 -12.84
N VAL A 694 -15.59 8.84 -12.74
CA VAL A 694 -15.35 9.66 -13.93
C VAL A 694 -14.00 9.23 -14.51
N MET A 695 -13.86 9.27 -15.85
CA MET A 695 -12.63 8.83 -16.54
C MET A 695 -11.40 9.72 -16.24
N GLU A 696 -11.55 10.76 -15.43
CA GLU A 696 -10.44 11.63 -15.01
C GLU A 696 -9.67 10.99 -13.83
N PRO A 697 -8.32 10.95 -13.87
CA PRO A 697 -7.49 10.34 -12.82
C PRO A 697 -7.80 10.85 -11.40
N THR A 698 -8.09 12.14 -11.29
CA THR A 698 -8.31 12.83 -10.01
C THR A 698 -9.67 12.58 -9.39
N ASP A 699 -10.61 11.95 -10.11
CA ASP A 699 -12.02 11.79 -9.71
C ASP A 699 -12.44 10.31 -9.61
N ALA A 700 -11.49 9.38 -9.69
CA ALA A 700 -11.79 7.96 -9.65
C ALA A 700 -12.15 7.48 -8.24
N SER A 701 -13.44 7.25 -7.97
CA SER A 701 -13.94 6.58 -6.76
C SER A 701 -15.21 5.80 -7.07
N TYR A 702 -15.42 4.66 -6.40
CA TYR A 702 -16.64 3.86 -6.48
C TYR A 702 -17.55 4.16 -5.29
N ASP A 703 -18.03 5.41 -5.22
CA ASP A 703 -18.80 5.91 -4.08
C ASP A 703 -20.17 5.25 -3.94
N HIS A 704 -20.73 5.38 -2.74
CA HIS A 704 -22.06 4.91 -2.37
C HIS A 704 -22.20 3.38 -2.46
N ASN A 705 -21.27 2.64 -1.86
CA ASN A 705 -21.24 1.17 -1.90
C ASN A 705 -21.04 0.59 -0.49
N LEU A 706 -21.87 0.96 0.50
CA LEU A 706 -21.82 0.46 1.88
C LEU A 706 -22.97 -0.48 2.24
N CYS A 707 -23.77 -0.90 1.27
CA CYS A 707 -24.88 -1.80 1.52
C CYS A 707 -24.38 -3.24 1.72
N VAL A 708 -23.89 -3.55 2.92
CA VAL A 708 -23.44 -4.89 3.33
C VAL A 708 -23.93 -5.20 4.75
N TRP A 709 -24.48 -6.41 4.94
CA TRP A 709 -24.95 -6.90 6.24
C TRP A 709 -25.01 -8.43 6.26
N ASP A 710 -24.31 -9.12 7.16
CA ASP A 710 -24.49 -10.56 7.40
C ASP A 710 -24.66 -11.47 6.14
N GLY A 711 -23.74 -11.39 5.17
CA GLY A 711 -23.81 -12.16 3.93
C GLY A 711 -24.80 -11.61 2.89
N PHE A 712 -25.44 -10.49 3.17
CA PHE A 712 -26.22 -9.70 2.23
C PHE A 712 -25.39 -8.52 1.71
N ALA A 713 -25.55 -8.19 0.43
CA ALA A 713 -25.08 -6.93 -0.14
C ALA A 713 -25.98 -6.41 -1.25
N CYS A 714 -26.00 -5.10 -1.47
CA CYS A 714 -26.77 -4.46 -2.53
C CYS A 714 -26.01 -3.30 -3.21
N GLY A 715 -26.53 -2.84 -4.35
CA GLY A 715 -26.00 -1.67 -5.02
C GLY A 715 -26.44 -1.54 -6.47
N VAL A 716 -25.78 -0.63 -7.18
CA VAL A 716 -25.94 -0.41 -8.63
C VAL A 716 -24.72 -0.87 -9.42
N ASN A 717 -24.88 -0.92 -10.75
CA ASN A 717 -23.85 -1.32 -11.70
C ASN A 717 -23.24 -2.68 -11.33
N LEU A 718 -24.13 -3.65 -11.05
CA LEU A 718 -23.75 -5.02 -10.72
C LEU A 718 -23.02 -5.66 -11.91
N VAL A 719 -21.83 -6.18 -11.62
CA VAL A 719 -21.03 -6.99 -12.53
C VAL A 719 -21.03 -8.44 -12.06
N ILE A 720 -21.50 -9.33 -12.92
CA ILE A 720 -21.53 -10.78 -12.70
C ILE A 720 -20.35 -11.39 -13.47
N PRO A 721 -19.44 -12.11 -12.82
CA PRO A 721 -18.30 -12.72 -13.51
C PRO A 721 -18.80 -13.82 -14.46
N ALA A 722 -18.09 -14.00 -15.58
CA ALA A 722 -18.55 -14.86 -16.67
C ALA A 722 -18.78 -16.32 -16.24
N ASP A 723 -17.99 -16.81 -15.29
CA ASP A 723 -18.06 -18.17 -14.74
C ASP A 723 -19.23 -18.39 -13.77
N MET A 724 -19.84 -17.32 -13.27
CA MET A 724 -21.07 -17.36 -12.45
C MET A 724 -22.35 -17.29 -13.29
N GLY A 725 -22.25 -16.87 -14.55
CA GLY A 725 -23.40 -16.79 -15.46
C GLY A 725 -24.06 -18.14 -15.77
N THR A 726 -24.94 -18.17 -16.77
CA THR A 726 -25.58 -19.41 -17.22
C THR A 726 -24.53 -20.45 -17.66
N PRO A 727 -24.61 -21.73 -17.22
CA PRO A 727 -25.74 -22.38 -16.54
C PRO A 727 -25.69 -22.36 -15.00
N CYS A 728 -24.69 -21.73 -14.39
CA CYS A 728 -24.54 -21.72 -12.93
C CYS A 728 -25.69 -20.96 -12.22
N MET A 729 -26.10 -19.83 -12.80
CA MET A 729 -27.30 -19.11 -12.39
C MET A 729 -28.57 -19.82 -12.86
N ILE A 730 -29.35 -20.34 -11.91
CA ILE A 730 -30.64 -20.99 -12.14
C ILE A 730 -31.75 -19.92 -12.10
N PHE A 731 -32.49 -19.79 -13.20
CA PHE A 731 -33.62 -18.85 -13.29
C PHE A 731 -34.81 -19.36 -12.48
N ASP A 732 -35.39 -18.48 -11.65
CA ASP A 732 -36.67 -18.74 -11.00
C ASP A 732 -37.84 -18.24 -11.87
N ALA A 733 -39.03 -18.83 -11.73
CA ALA A 733 -40.19 -18.41 -12.51
C ALA A 733 -40.57 -16.92 -12.29
N ARG A 734 -40.09 -16.31 -11.20
CA ARG A 734 -40.22 -14.88 -10.91
C ARG A 734 -39.16 -14.09 -11.68
N SER A 735 -39.58 -13.07 -12.42
CA SER A 735 -38.65 -12.21 -13.17
C SER A 735 -37.55 -11.64 -12.26
N ASN A 736 -36.31 -11.63 -12.76
CA ASN A 736 -35.12 -11.05 -12.12
C ASN A 736 -34.56 -11.80 -10.88
N TRP A 737 -35.11 -12.95 -10.50
CA TRP A 737 -34.55 -13.80 -9.43
C TRP A 737 -33.70 -14.93 -9.99
N TYR A 738 -32.52 -15.10 -9.40
CA TYR A 738 -31.55 -16.13 -9.74
C TYR A 738 -31.10 -16.84 -8.47
N PHE A 739 -30.93 -18.16 -8.56
CA PHE A 739 -30.37 -18.97 -7.50
C PHE A 739 -29.10 -19.66 -7.97
N ILE A 740 -28.08 -19.67 -7.14
CA ILE A 740 -26.81 -20.33 -7.41
C ILE A 740 -26.58 -21.41 -6.35
N ARG A 741 -26.18 -22.57 -6.84
CA ARG A 741 -25.87 -23.74 -6.04
C ARG A 741 -24.45 -24.18 -6.37
N SER A 742 -23.49 -23.88 -5.49
CA SER A 742 -22.07 -24.03 -5.83
C SER A 742 -21.69 -25.47 -6.17
N ASP A 743 -22.29 -26.46 -5.52
CA ASP A 743 -22.03 -27.90 -5.71
C ASP A 743 -22.56 -28.51 -7.03
N SER A 744 -23.24 -27.71 -7.86
CA SER A 744 -23.85 -28.17 -9.11
C SER A 744 -22.81 -28.38 -10.21
N ASP A 745 -23.02 -29.39 -11.06
CA ASP A 745 -22.25 -29.56 -12.31
C ASP A 745 -22.35 -28.35 -13.25
N ALA A 746 -23.43 -27.56 -13.10
CA ALA A 746 -23.62 -26.31 -13.83
C ALA A 746 -22.72 -25.15 -13.34
N CYS A 747 -22.08 -25.31 -12.17
CA CYS A 747 -21.19 -24.33 -11.54
C CYS A 747 -19.76 -24.88 -11.39
N PRO A 748 -19.09 -25.32 -12.47
CA PRO A 748 -17.81 -26.04 -12.36
C PRO A 748 -16.70 -25.22 -11.68
N GLY A 749 -16.70 -23.89 -11.83
CA GLY A 749 -15.74 -22.99 -11.17
C GLY A 749 -15.93 -22.83 -9.65
N TYR A 750 -17.01 -23.39 -9.10
CA TYR A 750 -17.37 -23.32 -7.67
C TYR A 750 -17.57 -24.69 -7.02
N LYS A 751 -17.84 -25.73 -7.83
CA LYS A 751 -18.24 -27.07 -7.37
C LYS A 751 -17.27 -27.74 -6.43
N ALA A 752 -15.97 -27.59 -6.66
CA ALA A 752 -14.98 -28.19 -5.79
C ALA A 752 -14.75 -27.40 -4.50
N GLY A 753 -15.31 -26.18 -4.39
CA GLY A 753 -15.21 -25.20 -3.29
C GLY A 753 -15.91 -25.59 -1.99
N PRO A 754 -15.69 -24.84 -0.88
CA PRO A 754 -16.65 -24.78 0.20
C PRO A 754 -18.05 -24.48 -0.35
N VAL A 755 -19.02 -25.26 0.10
CA VAL A 755 -20.37 -25.22 -0.47
C VAL A 755 -21.06 -23.92 -0.04
N PHE A 756 -21.76 -23.26 -0.96
CA PHE A 756 -22.53 -22.05 -0.69
C PHE A 756 -23.78 -21.97 -1.55
N TRP A 757 -24.82 -21.32 -1.00
CA TRP A 757 -26.05 -21.01 -1.70
C TRP A 757 -26.18 -19.50 -1.81
N MET A 758 -26.61 -19.01 -2.98
CA MET A 758 -26.83 -17.58 -3.16
C MET A 758 -28.16 -17.32 -3.85
N ALA A 759 -28.90 -16.34 -3.33
CA ALA A 759 -30.04 -15.74 -3.99
C ALA A 759 -29.61 -14.39 -4.52
N LEU A 760 -29.78 -14.17 -5.82
CA LEU A 760 -29.44 -12.94 -6.50
C LEU A 760 -30.70 -12.34 -7.11
N TYR A 761 -31.01 -11.11 -6.73
CA TYR A 761 -31.96 -10.28 -7.45
C TYR A 761 -31.17 -9.34 -8.36
N PHE A 762 -31.42 -9.43 -9.67
CA PHE A 762 -30.70 -8.63 -10.66
C PHE A 762 -31.66 -8.14 -11.74
N LYS A 763 -31.76 -6.81 -11.87
CA LYS A 763 -32.54 -6.17 -12.92
C LYS A 763 -31.64 -5.29 -13.77
N ARG A 764 -31.70 -5.53 -15.08
CA ARG A 764 -31.10 -4.66 -16.10
C ARG A 764 -32.16 -3.69 -16.60
N GLY A 765 -31.87 -2.40 -16.55
CA GLY A 765 -32.75 -1.35 -17.06
C GLY A 765 -32.14 -0.65 -18.27
N PRO A 766 -32.92 0.18 -19.01
CA PRO A 766 -32.29 1.27 -19.76
C PRO A 766 -31.46 2.09 -18.77
N ALA A 767 -30.35 2.68 -19.23
CA ALA A 767 -29.58 3.62 -18.42
C ALA A 767 -30.53 4.70 -17.87
N ILE A 768 -30.78 4.66 -16.56
CA ILE A 768 -31.56 5.69 -15.87
C ILE A 768 -30.54 6.59 -15.20
N ASP A 769 -30.64 7.88 -15.48
CA ASP A 769 -29.88 8.88 -14.75
C ASP A 769 -30.54 9.06 -13.38
N VAL A 770 -29.87 8.59 -12.34
CA VAL A 770 -30.28 8.77 -10.95
C VAL A 770 -29.37 9.86 -10.40
N SER A 771 -29.94 10.98 -9.95
CA SER A 771 -29.25 12.26 -9.69
C SER A 771 -27.84 12.14 -9.10
N ASP A 772 -27.66 11.30 -8.08
CA ASP A 772 -26.41 11.19 -7.32
C ASP A 772 -25.47 10.08 -7.84
N TRP A 773 -25.95 9.21 -8.72
CA TRP A 773 -25.27 8.01 -9.22
C TRP A 773 -24.87 8.10 -10.69
N GLY A 774 -25.42 9.07 -11.41
CA GLY A 774 -25.31 9.15 -12.86
C GLY A 774 -26.04 8.01 -13.56
N SER A 775 -25.48 7.54 -14.68
CA SER A 775 -26.03 6.43 -15.46
C SER A 775 -25.94 5.10 -14.72
N VAL A 776 -27.09 4.54 -14.34
CA VAL A 776 -27.21 3.20 -13.75
C VAL A 776 -27.66 2.20 -14.81
N ASP A 777 -26.81 1.22 -15.12
CA ASP A 777 -27.11 0.17 -16.13
C ASP A 777 -27.86 -1.04 -15.52
N SER A 778 -27.61 -1.29 -14.25
CA SER A 778 -28.16 -2.42 -13.51
C SER A 778 -28.23 -2.12 -12.02
N PHE A 779 -29.11 -2.81 -11.32
CA PHE A 779 -29.20 -2.76 -9.87
C PHE A 779 -29.65 -4.10 -9.32
N GLY A 780 -29.34 -4.34 -8.06
CA GLY A 780 -29.69 -5.60 -7.42
C GLY A 780 -29.15 -5.75 -6.02
N PHE A 781 -29.33 -6.95 -5.49
CA PHE A 781 -28.78 -7.40 -4.23
C PHE A 781 -28.58 -8.90 -4.26
N PHE A 782 -27.73 -9.42 -3.38
CA PHE A 782 -27.62 -10.84 -3.13
C PHE A 782 -27.62 -11.15 -1.63
N GLU A 783 -28.09 -12.36 -1.30
CA GLU A 783 -27.80 -13.02 -0.02
C GLU A 783 -27.02 -14.30 -0.32
N ILE A 784 -25.88 -14.48 0.35
CA ILE A 784 -25.11 -15.71 0.33
C ILE A 784 -25.11 -16.38 1.72
N VAL A 785 -25.19 -17.71 1.73
CA VAL A 785 -25.09 -18.55 2.93
C VAL A 785 -24.12 -19.71 2.72
N ASP A 786 -23.39 -20.07 3.76
CA ASP A 786 -22.57 -21.28 3.76
C ASP A 786 -23.48 -22.52 3.69
N GLY A 787 -23.10 -23.50 2.89
CA GLY A 787 -23.87 -24.73 2.67
C GLY A 787 -24.00 -25.60 3.93
N SER A 788 -23.10 -25.40 4.89
CA SER A 788 -23.17 -26.00 6.24
C SER A 788 -24.31 -25.44 7.09
N THR A 789 -24.88 -24.28 6.73
CA THR A 789 -25.96 -23.62 7.49
C THR A 789 -27.34 -24.23 7.24
N MET A 790 -27.63 -24.59 5.98
CA MET A 790 -28.92 -25.18 5.57
C MET A 790 -28.78 -25.86 4.20
N SER A 791 -29.77 -26.66 3.79
CA SER A 791 -29.77 -27.22 2.43
C SER A 791 -30.15 -26.17 1.37
N PHE A 792 -29.75 -26.38 0.11
CA PHE A 792 -30.13 -25.49 -1.00
C PHE A 792 -31.65 -25.35 -1.14
N GLU A 793 -32.40 -26.46 -1.04
CA GLU A 793 -33.86 -26.42 -1.21
C GLU A 793 -34.55 -25.69 -0.05
N GLU A 794 -34.02 -25.83 1.16
CA GLU A 794 -34.47 -25.06 2.30
C GLU A 794 -34.16 -23.56 2.13
N PHE A 795 -32.93 -23.21 1.74
CA PHE A 795 -32.54 -21.83 1.46
C PHE A 795 -33.46 -21.20 0.42
N ARG A 796 -33.60 -21.86 -0.74
CA ARG A 796 -34.48 -21.40 -1.82
C ARG A 796 -35.91 -21.26 -1.33
N SER A 797 -36.47 -22.29 -0.68
CA SER A 797 -37.84 -22.26 -0.17
C SER A 797 -38.08 -21.08 0.79
N ARG A 798 -37.13 -20.82 1.71
CA ARG A 798 -37.20 -19.68 2.64
C ARG A 798 -37.14 -18.34 1.91
N VAL A 799 -36.22 -18.15 0.97
CA VAL A 799 -36.13 -16.91 0.18
C VAL A 799 -37.44 -16.64 -0.55
N LEU A 800 -37.98 -17.66 -1.24
CA LEU A 800 -39.24 -17.56 -1.99
C LEU A 800 -40.43 -17.24 -1.05
N ALA A 801 -40.53 -17.94 0.08
CA ALA A 801 -41.65 -17.81 1.01
C ALA A 801 -41.64 -16.49 1.79
N ARG A 802 -40.45 -15.99 2.16
CA ARG A 802 -40.28 -14.76 2.96
C ARG A 802 -40.34 -13.48 2.12
N ASN A 803 -40.13 -13.61 0.81
CA ASN A 803 -40.23 -12.52 -0.15
C ASN A 803 -41.33 -12.81 -1.20
N PRO A 804 -42.61 -12.97 -0.79
CA PRO A 804 -43.69 -13.47 -1.66
C PRO A 804 -44.36 -12.40 -2.53
N GLY A 805 -44.02 -11.12 -2.35
CA GLY A 805 -44.75 -10.00 -2.94
C GLY A 805 -44.62 -9.91 -4.47
N PRO A 806 -45.65 -9.41 -5.19
CA PRO A 806 -45.58 -9.14 -6.62
C PRO A 806 -44.78 -7.86 -6.98
N GLY A 807 -44.36 -7.09 -5.98
CA GLY A 807 -43.57 -5.87 -6.15
C GLY A 807 -42.08 -6.16 -6.32
N GLU A 808 -41.37 -5.21 -6.94
CA GLU A 808 -39.92 -5.28 -7.04
C GLU A 808 -39.30 -5.12 -5.65
N PRO A 809 -38.49 -6.08 -5.17
CA PRO A 809 -37.87 -6.02 -3.83
C PRO A 809 -36.88 -4.85 -3.69
N MET A 810 -36.50 -4.24 -4.82
CA MET A 810 -35.67 -3.05 -4.93
C MET A 810 -36.21 -2.19 -6.08
N HIS A 811 -36.28 -0.88 -5.90
CA HIS A 811 -36.81 0.07 -6.88
C HIS A 811 -35.92 1.31 -7.01
N LEU A 812 -36.01 1.99 -8.16
CA LEU A 812 -35.25 3.21 -8.48
C LEU A 812 -36.11 4.50 -8.49
N SER A 813 -37.38 4.44 -8.11
CA SER A 813 -38.29 5.59 -8.20
C SER A 813 -38.05 6.60 -7.07
N GLY A 814 -37.36 7.71 -7.39
CA GLY A 814 -37.04 8.76 -6.42
C GLY A 814 -35.82 8.47 -5.54
N GLY A 815 -35.03 7.45 -5.89
CA GLY A 815 -33.87 6.95 -5.15
C GLY A 815 -33.75 5.45 -5.34
N CYS A 816 -32.63 4.86 -4.90
CA CYS A 816 -32.46 3.42 -4.88
C CYS A 816 -32.72 2.87 -3.48
N ALA A 817 -33.77 2.07 -3.31
CA ALA A 817 -34.10 1.44 -2.03
C ALA A 817 -34.85 0.11 -2.19
N GLY A 818 -34.84 -0.70 -1.14
CA GLY A 818 -35.48 -2.00 -1.12
C GLY A 818 -35.72 -2.56 0.27
N VAL A 819 -36.45 -3.66 0.29
CA VAL A 819 -36.69 -4.46 1.48
C VAL A 819 -36.49 -5.91 1.12
N TYR A 820 -35.66 -6.59 1.90
CA TYR A 820 -35.37 -8.01 1.76
C TYR A 820 -35.56 -8.73 3.08
N VAL A 821 -36.20 -9.90 3.06
CA VAL A 821 -36.29 -10.77 4.23
C VAL A 821 -35.34 -11.95 4.02
N SER A 822 -34.23 -11.94 4.76
CA SER A 822 -33.16 -12.93 4.71
C SER A 822 -33.67 -14.35 4.97
N ALA A 823 -33.03 -15.35 4.36
CA ALA A 823 -33.24 -16.77 4.64
C ALA A 823 -32.63 -17.22 5.98
N ARG A 824 -31.68 -16.45 6.52
CA ARG A 824 -31.10 -16.64 7.86
C ARG A 824 -32.10 -16.26 8.96
N GLY A 825 -31.88 -16.77 10.18
CA GLY A 825 -32.69 -16.46 11.37
C GLY A 825 -34.12 -17.05 11.40
N SER A 826 -34.73 -17.05 12.59
CA SER A 826 -36.14 -17.38 12.85
C SER A 826 -36.75 -16.18 13.58
N PRO A 827 -37.61 -15.33 13.00
CA PRO A 827 -38.56 -15.49 11.87
C PRO A 827 -38.07 -15.05 10.46
N GLY A 828 -36.78 -14.76 10.29
CA GLY A 828 -36.23 -14.19 9.06
C GLY A 828 -35.95 -12.70 9.26
N GLN A 829 -34.66 -12.34 9.13
CA GLN A 829 -34.20 -10.99 9.39
C GLN A 829 -34.66 -10.06 8.26
N ARG A 830 -35.43 -9.02 8.59
CA ARG A 830 -35.90 -8.01 7.63
C ARG A 830 -34.83 -6.92 7.49
N ILE A 831 -34.27 -6.79 6.30
CA ILE A 831 -33.26 -5.82 5.91
C ILE A 831 -33.95 -4.74 5.05
N GLU A 832 -34.02 -3.52 5.55
CA GLU A 832 -34.40 -2.33 4.77
C GLU A 832 -33.11 -1.61 4.36
N PHE A 833 -32.97 -1.27 3.09
CA PHE A 833 -31.72 -0.76 2.54
C PHE A 833 -31.94 0.28 1.45
N SER A 834 -30.91 1.09 1.23
CA SER A 834 -30.70 1.91 0.05
C SER A 834 -29.54 1.34 -0.77
N CYS A 835 -29.29 1.84 -1.99
CA CYS A 835 -28.06 1.47 -2.69
C CYS A 835 -26.80 1.94 -1.94
N GLU A 836 -26.92 2.93 -1.05
CA GLU A 836 -25.78 3.45 -0.30
C GLU A 836 -25.44 2.56 0.88
N GLN A 837 -26.43 2.10 1.64
CA GLN A 837 -26.23 1.42 2.93
C GLN A 837 -27.43 0.56 3.34
N VAL A 838 -27.26 -0.24 4.40
CA VAL A 838 -28.37 -0.88 5.10
C VAL A 838 -28.95 0.10 6.13
N ASP A 839 -30.23 0.41 6.02
CA ASP A 839 -30.92 1.43 6.81
C ASP A 839 -31.59 0.85 8.06
N LYS A 840 -32.19 -0.34 7.97
CA LYS A 840 -32.79 -1.02 9.13
C LYS A 840 -32.62 -2.53 9.08
N VAL A 841 -32.53 -3.12 10.26
CA VAL A 841 -32.51 -4.58 10.46
C VAL A 841 -33.52 -4.92 11.56
N ASP A 842 -34.56 -5.70 11.25
CA ASP A 842 -35.65 -6.06 12.18
C ASP A 842 -36.27 -4.84 12.89
N SER A 843 -36.44 -3.74 12.15
CA SER A 843 -36.92 -2.43 12.63
C SER A 843 -35.91 -1.63 13.47
N VAL A 844 -34.74 -2.20 13.77
CA VAL A 844 -33.62 -1.46 14.37
C VAL A 844 -32.98 -0.61 13.29
N VAL A 845 -33.14 0.71 13.42
CA VAL A 845 -32.50 1.69 12.55
C VAL A 845 -30.98 1.55 12.72
N GLN A 846 -30.31 1.29 11.61
CA GLN A 846 -28.87 1.42 11.56
C GLN A 846 -28.55 2.91 11.64
N PRO A 847 -27.53 3.33 12.41
CA PRO A 847 -27.15 4.74 12.48
C PRO A 847 -26.95 5.30 11.06
N ALA A 848 -27.22 6.58 10.83
CA ALA A 848 -26.89 7.17 9.53
C ALA A 848 -25.36 7.19 9.36
N ARG A 849 -24.84 7.11 8.14
CA ARG A 849 -23.39 7.15 7.90
C ARG A 849 -22.70 8.35 8.56
N GLU A 850 -23.33 9.52 8.59
CA GLU A 850 -22.78 10.72 9.24
C GLU A 850 -22.78 10.60 10.77
N ASP A 851 -23.71 9.80 11.32
CA ASP A 851 -23.80 9.44 12.73
C ASP A 851 -22.95 8.21 13.07
N TRP A 852 -22.40 7.52 12.06
CA TRP A 852 -21.27 6.62 12.27
C TRP A 852 -20.14 7.59 12.64
N THR A 853 -19.93 7.77 13.94
CA THR A 853 -19.20 8.89 14.55
C THR A 853 -17.96 9.35 13.79
N PHE A 854 -18.03 10.56 13.22
CA PHE A 854 -16.95 11.22 12.47
C PHE A 854 -16.25 12.37 13.22
N ALA A 855 -16.72 12.78 14.40
CA ALA A 855 -16.41 14.11 14.92
C ALA A 855 -15.25 14.14 15.92
N GLY A 856 -14.24 14.97 15.63
CA GLY A 856 -13.33 15.47 16.67
C GLY A 856 -14.11 16.08 17.85
N SER A 857 -13.61 15.84 19.06
CA SER A 857 -13.93 16.50 20.34
C SER A 857 -15.30 16.25 21.01
N ALA A 858 -15.32 15.31 21.98
CA ALA A 858 -15.76 15.47 23.38
C ALA A 858 -15.52 14.14 24.15
N PRO A 859 -15.23 14.16 25.47
CA PRO A 859 -14.78 12.98 26.21
C PRO A 859 -15.87 11.88 26.27
N GLY A 860 -15.62 10.75 25.60
CA GLY A 860 -16.43 9.53 25.71
C GLY A 860 -16.98 8.90 24.41
N ALA A 861 -16.58 9.33 23.21
CA ALA A 861 -17.18 8.86 21.94
C ALA A 861 -16.29 7.89 21.11
N LEU A 862 -16.57 6.59 21.31
CA LEU A 862 -16.67 5.44 20.38
C LEU A 862 -16.16 5.58 18.91
N GLY A 863 -14.93 5.19 18.59
CA GLY A 863 -14.52 4.62 17.30
C GLY A 863 -14.58 3.08 17.28
N VAL A 864 -15.15 2.49 16.23
CA VAL A 864 -15.50 1.05 16.09
C VAL A 864 -16.81 0.70 16.79
N ALA A 865 -17.92 0.83 16.08
CA ALA A 865 -19.19 0.29 16.55
C ALA A 865 -19.09 -1.25 16.64
N PRO A 866 -19.40 -1.88 17.80
CA PRO A 866 -19.68 -3.31 17.80
C PRO A 866 -20.99 -3.50 17.05
N ILE A 867 -20.94 -4.08 15.87
CA ILE A 867 -22.16 -4.62 15.29
C ILE A 867 -22.28 -6.04 15.79
N GLN A 868 -23.06 -6.14 16.88
CA GLN A 868 -23.70 -7.38 17.24
C GLN A 868 -24.54 -7.83 16.04
N SER A 869 -23.98 -8.72 15.21
CA SER A 869 -24.83 -9.64 14.49
C SER A 869 -25.59 -10.45 15.55
N SER A 870 -26.74 -10.99 15.19
CA SER A 870 -27.55 -11.83 16.09
C SER A 870 -26.87 -13.16 16.49
N GLY A 871 -25.54 -13.30 16.30
CA GLY A 871 -24.69 -14.41 16.70
C GLY A 871 -23.41 -13.93 17.41
N ASN A 872 -22.99 -14.67 18.44
CA ASN A 872 -22.07 -14.24 19.51
C ASN A 872 -20.58 -14.01 19.15
N ALA A 873 -20.17 -13.66 17.93
CA ALA A 873 -18.74 -13.49 17.61
C ALA A 873 -18.45 -12.39 16.57
N VAL A 874 -18.07 -11.20 17.04
CA VAL A 874 -17.39 -10.19 16.21
C VAL A 874 -15.89 -10.42 16.35
N PRO A 875 -15.15 -10.71 15.25
CA PRO A 875 -13.74 -11.03 15.32
C PRO A 875 -12.86 -9.88 15.78
N ILE A 876 -13.19 -8.63 15.48
CA ILE A 876 -12.45 -7.46 15.95
C ILE A 876 -13.43 -6.49 16.60
N GLN A 877 -13.39 -6.32 17.91
CA GLN A 877 -14.16 -5.28 18.59
C GLN A 877 -13.23 -4.14 18.92
N SER A 878 -13.65 -2.89 18.76
CA SER A 878 -12.96 -1.79 19.44
C SER A 878 -13.96 -0.91 20.16
N GLY A 879 -13.56 -0.42 21.33
CA GLY A 879 -14.40 0.45 22.13
C GLY A 879 -14.24 1.92 21.78
N GLY A 880 -13.32 2.26 20.87
CA GLY A 880 -13.03 3.66 20.50
C GLY A 880 -12.26 4.45 21.53
N ASN A 881 -12.17 3.91 22.72
CA ASN A 881 -11.35 4.33 23.82
C ASN A 881 -9.92 3.75 23.74
N GLY A 882 -9.55 3.15 22.61
CA GLY A 882 -8.26 2.49 22.39
C GLY A 882 -8.21 1.02 22.81
N VAL A 883 -9.34 0.41 23.21
CA VAL A 883 -9.40 -1.05 23.40
C VAL A 883 -9.76 -1.73 22.09
N ILE A 884 -8.96 -2.71 21.65
CA ILE A 884 -9.26 -3.60 20.52
C ILE A 884 -9.26 -5.05 21.03
N GLU A 885 -10.26 -5.84 20.68
CA GLU A 885 -10.35 -7.27 20.99
C GLU A 885 -10.39 -8.09 19.71
N ILE A 886 -9.43 -9.00 19.54
CA ILE A 886 -9.37 -9.93 18.41
C ILE A 886 -9.81 -11.31 18.91
N THR A 887 -10.86 -11.89 18.35
CA THR A 887 -11.43 -13.15 18.80
C THR A 887 -11.49 -14.16 17.66
N SER A 888 -10.82 -15.31 17.84
CA SER A 888 -11.03 -16.48 16.99
C SER A 888 -11.85 -17.54 17.72
N ALA A 889 -13.03 -17.82 17.16
CA ALA A 889 -13.88 -18.92 17.62
C ALA A 889 -13.27 -20.29 17.29
N ALA A 890 -12.59 -20.42 16.16
CA ALA A 890 -11.91 -21.67 15.74
C ALA A 890 -10.78 -22.04 16.71
N ALA A 891 -9.89 -21.09 16.98
CA ALA A 891 -8.77 -21.31 17.91
C ALA A 891 -9.22 -21.29 19.38
N LYS A 892 -10.45 -20.84 19.68
CA LYS A 892 -10.89 -20.49 21.04
C LYS A 892 -9.90 -19.56 21.74
N ARG A 893 -9.46 -18.52 21.03
CA ARG A 893 -8.49 -17.54 21.55
C ARG A 893 -9.03 -16.13 21.40
N LYS A 894 -8.68 -15.30 22.38
CA LYS A 894 -8.96 -13.87 22.39
C LYS A 894 -7.68 -13.11 22.70
N VAL A 895 -7.40 -12.08 21.92
CA VAL A 895 -6.37 -11.08 22.17
C VAL A 895 -7.08 -9.79 22.55
N LYS A 896 -6.60 -9.09 23.58
CA LYS A 896 -7.07 -7.77 23.97
C LYS A 896 -5.89 -6.81 23.94
N LEU A 897 -6.00 -5.79 23.11
CA LEU A 897 -5.08 -4.67 23.00
C LEU A 897 -5.73 -3.51 23.75
N ASP A 898 -5.07 -2.93 24.74
CA ASP A 898 -5.65 -1.89 25.59
C ASP A 898 -4.78 -0.65 25.59
N PHE A 899 -5.26 0.39 24.92
CA PHE A 899 -4.68 1.73 24.89
C PHE A 899 -5.60 2.76 25.55
N GLN A 900 -6.43 2.40 26.54
CA GLN A 900 -7.19 3.42 27.29
C GLN A 900 -6.26 4.43 27.97
N ARG A 901 -5.07 3.97 28.32
CA ARG A 901 -3.95 4.76 28.80
C ARG A 901 -2.82 4.62 27.80
N TRP A 902 -2.42 5.71 27.17
CA TRP A 902 -1.29 5.69 26.24
C TRP A 902 0.01 5.31 26.94
N ASP A 903 0.15 5.66 28.23
CA ASP A 903 1.35 5.43 29.04
C ASP A 903 1.45 4.03 29.66
N ASP A 904 0.45 3.17 29.47
CA ASP A 904 0.37 1.79 29.97
C ASP A 904 -0.37 0.91 28.94
N PRO A 905 0.16 0.75 27.72
CA PRO A 905 -0.46 -0.08 26.70
C PRO A 905 -0.37 -1.56 27.10
N ARG A 906 -1.46 -2.31 26.95
CA ARG A 906 -1.49 -3.74 27.30
C ARG A 906 -1.78 -4.63 26.11
N PHE A 907 -1.16 -5.81 26.14
CA PHE A 907 -1.37 -6.89 25.18
C PHE A 907 -1.68 -8.16 25.97
N ASP A 908 -2.97 -8.45 26.13
CA ASP A 908 -3.44 -9.61 26.88
C ASP A 908 -3.91 -10.71 25.92
N THR A 909 -3.62 -11.97 26.25
CA THR A 909 -4.15 -13.13 25.53
C THR A 909 -4.91 -14.05 26.48
N ALA A 910 -6.01 -14.63 26.01
CA ALA A 910 -6.86 -15.52 26.78
C ALA A 910 -7.35 -16.70 25.94
N VAL A 911 -7.41 -17.88 26.56
CA VAL A 911 -8.07 -19.06 26.00
C VAL A 911 -9.54 -19.02 26.40
N LEU A 912 -10.43 -19.14 25.42
CA LEU A 912 -11.88 -19.16 25.60
C LEU A 912 -12.35 -20.58 25.97
N PRO A 913 -13.46 -20.71 26.73
CA PRO A 913 -14.01 -22.00 27.17
C PRO A 913 -14.30 -23.03 26.06
#